data_AF-A0A1N7IZV6-F1
#
_entry.id   AF-A0A1N7IZV6-F1
#
_cell.length_a   1.000
_cell.length_b   1.000
_cell.length_c   1.000
_cell.angle_alpha   90.00
_cell.angle_beta   90.00
_cell.angle_gamma   90.00
#
_symmetry.space_group_name_H-M   'P 1'
#
loop_
_entity.id
_entity.type
_entity.pdbx_description
1 polymer ?
#
loop_
_entity_poly.entity_id
_entity_poly.type
_entity_poly.pdbx_seq_one_letter_code
_entity_poly.pdbx_strand_id
1 'polypeptide(L)'
;MSTKISKIPKFGDNGKHVAVLQQILTNLGFGSTVQEIDGGFGPKTKNAILAFQKSNGIAATGTIDSTTQHALNLELDEDLYSYNLSFLEGINRDKQMTPLEGQEYLNGMIALCTNLEQVSQAKTEAHKEAPVNAECATTCSTFLEYAFRNAGLDSKSILFNDHTKYYPTHNVEIMLYRLGFKYYLKKEYKTQKGAVGVMARGKFYETFDHTFHIYVILEEENELYDKKMDNGKYGVVYTEDDVKVATRGFWLPDGILPAPRNPVAVPAAITATQEHEEDILGNTEELPVKFKTLENIPSYEWRESNLISFTSGMRIDADGSPRAYHRDSSLALDYLGNAGHSGKWWALATDNKQESGNPLIQKNTDPAPGYYISMTSLQDRTKNYSDPNRYVNSETIPYIVLPGGFSDDFSLGDIALVINKDNNKQCFAIFADHGPKGKLGEGSVYLAKQLGINGSAKSGGKDSNVQYILIKNSGNGTVLTNEEIQQIGAEKLHMDGMNKIADYRFPTNNKKEIALRLAETIGQRKALERLFNFKNAQGSHANFWAIVDFNKPSSEERLFIFNLIDESFKKYLVAHGKNSGDKYAKTFSNVNGSNCSSLGVYKTGETYIGKHGKSLRIDGLESSNSNVRERAIVIHSADYVVPNFENTGRAGRSEGCFAVHPSVSNEVIENLKEGSYFLAWYQGD
;
A
#
# COMPACT_ATOMS: atom_id res chain seq x y z
N MET A 1 -6.44 23.27 14.63
CA MET A 1 -6.92 22.25 13.68
C MET A 1 -7.31 22.98 12.42
N SER A 2 -6.77 22.58 11.27
CA SER A 2 -7.19 23.02 9.94
C SER A 2 -8.60 22.51 9.63
N THR A 3 -9.34 23.25 8.79
CA THR A 3 -10.65 22.79 8.31
C THR A 3 -10.52 22.31 6.87
N LYS A 4 -10.76 21.02 6.65
CA LYS A 4 -10.70 20.39 5.33
C LYS A 4 -11.86 20.84 4.44
N ILE A 5 -11.57 21.14 3.18
CA ILE A 5 -12.53 21.49 2.13
C ILE A 5 -12.21 20.74 0.83
N SER A 6 -13.26 20.29 0.13
CA SER A 6 -13.11 19.49 -1.10
C SER A 6 -12.59 20.27 -2.31
N LYS A 7 -12.68 21.60 -2.31
CA LYS A 7 -12.02 22.54 -3.23
C LYS A 7 -12.00 23.95 -2.63
N ILE A 8 -11.04 24.78 -3.05
CA ILE A 8 -11.02 26.21 -2.68
C ILE A 8 -12.26 26.90 -3.28
N PRO A 9 -13.14 27.51 -2.47
CA PRO A 9 -14.32 28.21 -2.97
C PRO A 9 -13.95 29.42 -3.84
N LYS A 10 -14.67 29.60 -4.95
CA LYS A 10 -14.56 30.75 -5.85
C LYS A 10 -15.93 31.41 -6.06
N PHE A 11 -15.94 32.69 -6.44
CA PHE A 11 -17.18 33.42 -6.69
C PHE A 11 -18.04 32.72 -7.74
N GLY A 12 -19.30 32.45 -7.42
CA GLY A 12 -20.23 31.65 -8.22
C GLY A 12 -20.30 30.16 -7.86
N ASP A 13 -19.40 29.64 -7.01
CA ASP A 13 -19.52 28.29 -6.46
C ASP A 13 -20.72 28.14 -5.52
N ASN A 14 -21.27 26.91 -5.46
CA ASN A 14 -22.30 26.52 -4.50
C ASN A 14 -21.95 25.15 -3.88
N GLY A 15 -22.29 24.95 -2.61
CA GLY A 15 -22.20 23.67 -1.89
C GLY A 15 -21.37 23.70 -0.59
N LYS A 16 -21.17 22.52 0.01
CA LYS A 16 -20.61 22.36 1.37
C LYS A 16 -19.26 23.05 1.61
N HIS A 17 -18.37 23.08 0.61
CA HIS A 17 -17.08 23.77 0.70
C HIS A 17 -17.24 25.31 0.87
N VAL A 18 -18.28 25.90 0.28
CA VAL A 18 -18.66 27.30 0.52
C VAL A 18 -19.33 27.47 1.88
N ALA A 19 -20.22 26.56 2.27
CA ALA A 19 -20.90 26.62 3.57
C ALA A 19 -19.88 26.57 4.74
N VAL A 20 -18.84 25.74 4.63
CA VAL A 20 -17.71 25.68 5.57
C VAL A 20 -16.96 27.01 5.63
N LEU A 21 -16.66 27.62 4.47
CA LEU A 21 -16.06 28.96 4.40
C LEU A 21 -16.95 30.03 5.06
N GLN A 22 -18.26 30.02 4.80
CA GLN A 22 -19.22 30.96 5.40
C GLN A 22 -19.31 30.77 6.92
N GLN A 23 -19.26 29.52 7.42
CA GLN A 23 -19.20 29.21 8.84
C GLN A 23 -17.90 29.73 9.47
N ILE A 24 -16.74 29.55 8.81
CA ILE A 24 -15.45 30.07 9.28
C ILE A 24 -15.46 31.59 9.35
N LEU A 25 -15.90 32.27 8.28
CA LEU A 25 -16.04 33.74 8.25
C LEU A 25 -17.01 34.23 9.35
N THR A 26 -18.07 33.49 9.63
CA THR A 26 -19.02 33.79 10.71
C THR A 26 -18.37 33.66 12.09
N ASN A 27 -17.67 32.54 12.34
CA ASN A 27 -16.97 32.28 13.60
C ASN A 27 -15.83 33.29 13.87
N LEU A 28 -15.23 33.83 12.81
CA LEU A 28 -14.20 34.87 12.87
C LEU A 28 -14.76 36.30 13.00
N GLY A 29 -16.09 36.47 13.07
CA GLY A 29 -16.75 37.77 13.27
C GLY A 29 -17.17 38.52 12.01
N PHE A 30 -16.97 37.95 10.81
CA PHE A 30 -17.34 38.54 9.51
C PHE A 30 -18.73 38.09 9.00
N GLY A 31 -19.45 37.29 9.79
CA GLY A 31 -20.75 36.71 9.44
C GLY A 31 -21.90 37.71 9.25
N SER A 32 -21.79 38.94 9.77
CA SER A 32 -22.78 40.01 9.58
C SER A 32 -22.99 40.37 8.10
N THR A 33 -21.98 40.15 7.26
CA THR A 33 -22.08 40.29 5.80
C THR A 33 -22.61 39.06 5.07
N VAL A 34 -22.65 37.88 5.72
CA VAL A 34 -23.12 36.61 5.14
C VAL A 34 -24.61 36.39 5.45
N GLN A 35 -25.06 36.77 6.65
CA GLN A 35 -26.43 36.64 7.19
C GLN A 35 -26.93 35.20 7.39
N GLU A 36 -26.83 34.34 6.37
CA GLU A 36 -27.25 32.94 6.40
C GLU A 36 -26.19 32.06 5.73
N ILE A 37 -26.01 30.84 6.22
CA ILE A 37 -25.08 29.86 5.62
C ILE A 37 -25.86 29.08 4.56
N ASP A 38 -26.02 29.70 3.40
CA ASP A 38 -26.73 29.16 2.23
C ASP A 38 -25.85 28.24 1.35
N GLY A 39 -24.54 28.20 1.60
CA GLY A 39 -23.59 27.50 0.76
C GLY A 39 -23.34 28.14 -0.60
N GLY A 40 -23.74 29.39 -0.82
CA GLY A 40 -23.57 30.13 -2.08
C GLY A 40 -22.48 31.20 -2.03
N PHE A 41 -21.51 31.15 -2.96
CA PHE A 41 -20.46 32.17 -3.05
C PHE A 41 -20.94 33.35 -3.91
N GLY A 42 -21.96 34.04 -3.42
CA GLY A 42 -22.45 35.30 -3.97
C GLY A 42 -21.72 36.56 -3.46
N PRO A 43 -22.24 37.75 -3.79
CA PRO A 43 -21.69 39.04 -3.34
C PRO A 43 -21.54 39.18 -1.82
N LYS A 44 -22.44 38.57 -1.04
CA LYS A 44 -22.39 38.53 0.43
C LYS A 44 -21.10 37.87 0.94
N THR A 45 -20.87 36.63 0.51
CA THR A 45 -19.65 35.85 0.82
C THR A 45 -18.38 36.56 0.35
N LYS A 46 -18.40 37.20 -0.84
CA LYS A 46 -17.28 38.02 -1.33
C LYS A 46 -16.98 39.22 -0.41
N ASN A 47 -18.01 39.92 0.07
CA ASN A 47 -17.85 41.06 0.96
C ASN A 47 -17.32 40.65 2.35
N ALA A 48 -17.71 39.47 2.84
CA ALA A 48 -17.15 38.89 4.08
C ALA A 48 -15.66 38.59 3.96
N ILE A 49 -15.22 38.02 2.82
CA ILE A 49 -13.78 37.78 2.54
C ILE A 49 -13.02 39.11 2.42
N LEU A 50 -13.59 40.12 1.75
CA LEU A 50 -13.00 41.45 1.67
C LEU A 50 -12.82 42.11 3.04
N ALA A 51 -13.77 41.93 3.96
CA ALA A 51 -13.67 42.43 5.33
C ALA A 51 -12.60 41.67 6.13
N PHE A 52 -12.60 40.33 6.03
CA PHE A 52 -11.58 39.45 6.64
C PHE A 52 -10.17 39.83 6.18
N GLN A 53 -9.94 39.93 4.86
CA GLN A 53 -8.64 40.29 4.29
C GLN A 53 -8.14 41.64 4.82
N LYS A 54 -8.98 42.67 4.78
CA LYS A 54 -8.63 44.02 5.31
C LYS A 54 -8.23 43.97 6.79
N SER A 55 -8.97 43.22 7.62
CA SER A 55 -8.68 43.13 9.06
C SER A 55 -7.39 42.38 9.39
N ASN A 56 -6.93 41.48 8.51
CA ASN A 56 -5.72 40.68 8.68
C ASN A 56 -4.51 41.25 7.91
N GLY A 57 -4.61 42.47 7.35
CA GLY A 57 -3.53 43.08 6.55
C GLY A 57 -3.26 42.42 5.20
N ILE A 58 -4.19 41.59 4.71
CA ILE A 58 -4.12 40.89 3.43
C ILE A 58 -4.70 41.78 2.32
N ALA A 59 -4.17 41.67 1.11
CA ALA A 59 -4.70 42.38 -0.05
C ALA A 59 -6.20 42.07 -0.26
N ALA A 60 -7.04 43.11 -0.23
CA ALA A 60 -8.49 42.97 -0.24
C ALA A 60 -9.04 42.70 -1.66
N THR A 61 -8.77 41.50 -2.18
CA THR A 61 -9.15 41.03 -3.51
C THR A 61 -10.57 40.44 -3.57
N GLY A 62 -11.07 39.93 -2.44
CA GLY A 62 -12.33 39.18 -2.36
C GLY A 62 -12.25 37.78 -2.99
N THR A 63 -11.04 37.30 -3.24
CA THR A 63 -10.73 35.96 -3.76
C THR A 63 -9.81 35.24 -2.79
N ILE A 64 -9.95 33.93 -2.67
CA ILE A 64 -9.14 33.11 -1.77
C ILE A 64 -7.86 32.69 -2.51
N ASP A 65 -6.83 33.53 -2.42
CA ASP A 65 -5.45 33.18 -2.77
C ASP A 65 -4.78 32.37 -1.64
N SER A 66 -3.55 31.90 -1.86
CA SER A 66 -2.82 31.07 -0.87
C SER A 66 -2.63 31.77 0.48
N THR A 67 -2.37 33.08 0.49
CA THR A 67 -2.28 33.90 1.71
C THR A 67 -3.61 33.94 2.47
N THR A 68 -4.71 34.18 1.76
CA THR A 68 -6.07 34.21 2.31
C THR A 68 -6.52 32.83 2.77
N GLN A 69 -6.18 31.78 2.03
CA GLN A 69 -6.45 30.37 2.36
C GLN A 69 -5.76 29.98 3.67
N HIS A 70 -4.47 30.31 3.82
CA HIS A 70 -3.69 30.01 5.01
C HIS A 70 -4.23 30.79 6.23
N ALA A 71 -4.57 32.07 6.06
CA ALA A 71 -5.17 32.89 7.11
C ALA A 71 -6.58 32.41 7.54
N LEU A 72 -7.36 31.85 6.62
CA LEU A 72 -8.63 31.17 6.91
C LEU A 72 -8.45 29.73 7.43
N ASN A 73 -7.21 29.22 7.48
CA ASN A 73 -6.85 27.88 7.95
C ASN A 73 -7.62 26.76 7.19
N LEU A 74 -7.71 26.94 5.88
CA LEU A 74 -8.37 26.04 4.93
C LEU A 74 -7.38 25.07 4.29
N GLU A 75 -7.57 23.77 4.48
CA GLU A 75 -6.78 22.72 3.82
C GLU A 75 -7.61 22.02 2.74
N LEU A 76 -6.98 21.69 1.61
CA LEU A 76 -7.60 20.88 0.56
C LEU A 76 -7.60 19.40 0.96
N ASP A 77 -8.66 18.70 0.61
CA ASP A 77 -8.72 17.24 0.76
C ASP A 77 -8.09 16.56 -0.47
N GLU A 78 -6.78 16.28 -0.39
CA GLU A 78 -5.94 15.84 -1.53
C GLU A 78 -6.44 14.53 -2.18
N ASP A 79 -7.01 13.63 -1.40
CA ASP A 79 -7.61 12.37 -1.87
C ASP A 79 -8.78 12.60 -2.84
N LEU A 80 -9.54 13.69 -2.65
CA LEU A 80 -10.66 14.04 -3.53
C LEU A 80 -10.19 14.77 -4.79
N TYR A 81 -9.05 15.47 -4.73
CA TYR A 81 -8.51 16.24 -5.85
C TYR A 81 -7.83 15.35 -6.89
N SER A 82 -7.01 14.38 -6.45
CA SER A 82 -6.32 13.44 -7.34
C SER A 82 -7.28 12.50 -8.09
N TYR A 83 -8.35 12.06 -7.43
CA TYR A 83 -9.40 11.21 -8.02
C TYR A 83 -10.09 11.85 -9.23
N ASN A 84 -10.35 13.16 -9.19
CA ASN A 84 -11.04 13.86 -10.28
C ASN A 84 -10.17 14.01 -11.55
N LEU A 85 -8.84 14.05 -11.42
CA LEU A 85 -7.91 14.12 -12.54
C LEU A 85 -7.78 12.78 -13.28
N SER A 86 -7.57 11.68 -12.55
CA SER A 86 -7.43 10.34 -13.15
C SER A 86 -8.68 9.87 -13.90
N PHE A 87 -9.87 10.30 -13.45
CA PHE A 87 -11.14 10.01 -14.12
C PHE A 87 -11.29 10.73 -15.48
N LEU A 88 -10.82 11.97 -15.59
CA LEU A 88 -10.88 12.77 -16.83
C LEU A 88 -9.96 12.21 -17.93
N GLU A 89 -8.82 11.63 -17.53
CA GLU A 89 -7.87 11.02 -18.46
C GLU A 89 -8.36 9.66 -19.01
N GLY A 90 -9.14 8.92 -18.23
CA GLY A 90 -9.79 7.68 -18.67
C GLY A 90 -10.86 7.92 -19.74
N ILE A 91 -11.75 8.91 -19.54
CA ILE A 91 -12.87 9.19 -20.47
C ILE A 91 -12.38 9.57 -21.88
N ASN A 92 -11.23 10.23 -22.00
CA ASN A 92 -10.69 10.67 -23.29
C ASN A 92 -10.14 9.53 -24.19
N ARG A 93 -9.92 8.31 -23.67
CA ARG A 93 -9.29 7.22 -24.44
C ARG A 93 -10.26 6.41 -25.32
N ASP A 94 -11.53 6.28 -24.95
CA ASP A 94 -12.49 5.38 -25.64
C ASP A 94 -13.40 6.04 -26.72
N LYS A 95 -13.19 7.32 -27.04
CA LYS A 95 -13.78 8.00 -28.22
C LYS A 95 -15.32 7.92 -28.42
N GLN A 96 -16.14 7.87 -27.36
CA GLN A 96 -17.61 7.95 -27.49
C GLN A 96 -18.29 9.19 -26.88
N MET A 97 -17.54 10.03 -26.16
CA MET A 97 -18.02 11.31 -25.64
C MET A 97 -17.01 12.41 -26.00
N THR A 98 -17.50 13.60 -26.32
CA THR A 98 -16.64 14.79 -26.44
C THR A 98 -16.10 15.20 -25.06
N PRO A 99 -14.97 15.94 -24.98
CA PRO A 99 -14.45 16.42 -23.71
C PRO A 99 -15.47 17.25 -22.90
N LEU A 100 -16.36 17.97 -23.58
CA LEU A 100 -17.44 18.74 -22.95
C LEU A 100 -18.51 17.82 -22.33
N GLU A 101 -19.01 16.83 -23.08
CA GLU A 101 -19.96 15.83 -22.56
C GLU A 101 -19.36 15.04 -21.38
N GLY A 102 -18.07 14.68 -21.47
CA GLY A 102 -17.35 13.99 -20.39
C GLY A 102 -17.25 14.85 -19.11
N GLN A 103 -17.04 16.15 -19.27
CA GLN A 103 -17.01 17.09 -18.15
C GLN A 103 -18.41 17.38 -17.58
N GLU A 104 -19.46 17.43 -18.40
CA GLU A 104 -20.84 17.52 -17.93
C GLU A 104 -21.31 16.26 -17.19
N TYR A 105 -20.92 15.08 -17.66
CA TYR A 105 -21.14 13.80 -16.98
C TYR A 105 -20.45 13.76 -15.61
N LEU A 106 -19.16 14.12 -15.52
CA LEU A 106 -18.45 14.25 -14.25
C LEU A 106 -19.14 15.26 -13.31
N ASN A 107 -19.53 16.42 -13.84
CA ASN A 107 -20.28 17.43 -13.08
C ASN A 107 -21.68 16.93 -12.64
N GLY A 108 -22.27 15.93 -13.30
CA GLY A 108 -23.50 15.26 -12.89
C GLY A 108 -23.26 14.25 -11.77
N MET A 109 -22.23 13.41 -11.90
CA MET A 109 -21.85 12.42 -10.89
C MET A 109 -21.41 13.09 -9.57
N ILE A 110 -20.63 14.17 -9.63
CA ILE A 110 -20.25 14.98 -8.45
C ILE A 110 -21.50 15.59 -7.80
N ALA A 111 -22.50 16.02 -8.58
CA ALA A 111 -23.74 16.58 -8.06
C ALA A 111 -24.60 15.52 -7.34
N LEU A 112 -24.71 14.29 -7.87
CA LEU A 112 -25.34 13.17 -7.14
C LEU A 112 -24.63 12.91 -5.81
N CYS A 113 -23.29 12.79 -5.83
CA CYS A 113 -22.50 12.49 -4.63
C CYS A 113 -22.54 13.60 -3.56
N THR A 114 -22.91 14.84 -3.93
CA THR A 114 -22.98 15.97 -2.99
C THR A 114 -24.39 16.25 -2.47
N ASN A 115 -25.44 15.64 -3.04
CA ASN A 115 -26.84 15.89 -2.73
C ASN A 115 -27.59 14.63 -2.21
N LEU A 116 -26.98 13.97 -1.22
CA LEU A 116 -27.43 12.71 -0.61
C LEU A 116 -28.90 12.68 -0.16
N GLU A 117 -29.44 13.81 0.28
CA GLU A 117 -30.83 13.92 0.75
C GLU A 117 -31.82 13.79 -0.41
N GLN A 118 -31.58 14.47 -1.54
CA GLN A 118 -32.36 14.30 -2.77
C GLN A 118 -32.18 12.90 -3.37
N VAL A 119 -30.99 12.30 -3.27
CA VAL A 119 -30.76 10.90 -3.69
C VAL A 119 -31.57 9.92 -2.84
N SER A 120 -31.71 10.17 -1.53
CA SER A 120 -32.57 9.40 -0.62
C SER A 120 -34.07 9.63 -0.90
N GLN A 121 -34.45 10.84 -1.32
CA GLN A 121 -35.81 11.19 -1.69
C GLN A 121 -36.22 10.53 -3.03
N ALA A 122 -35.36 10.59 -4.04
CA ALA A 122 -35.50 9.87 -5.32
C ALA A 122 -35.59 8.35 -5.11
N LYS A 123 -34.78 7.78 -4.21
CA LYS A 123 -34.86 6.37 -3.78
C LYS A 123 -36.23 6.00 -3.19
N THR A 124 -36.92 6.97 -2.56
CA THR A 124 -38.25 6.80 -1.96
C THR A 124 -39.40 7.05 -2.94
N GLU A 125 -39.20 7.90 -3.97
CA GLU A 125 -40.22 8.22 -4.97
C GLU A 125 -40.24 7.23 -6.15
N ALA A 126 -39.07 6.70 -6.55
CA ALA A 126 -38.95 5.55 -7.46
C ALA A 126 -39.78 4.34 -7.00
N HIS A 127 -39.90 4.18 -5.68
CA HIS A 127 -40.65 3.11 -5.05
C HIS A 127 -42.18 3.31 -5.10
N LYS A 128 -42.66 4.53 -5.37
CA LYS A 128 -44.09 4.89 -5.40
C LYS A 128 -44.69 4.87 -6.81
N GLU A 129 -43.91 5.22 -7.83
CA GLU A 129 -44.43 5.31 -9.20
C GLU A 129 -44.42 3.99 -9.98
N ALA A 130 -43.57 3.02 -9.62
CA ALA A 130 -43.44 1.75 -10.34
C ALA A 130 -44.76 0.93 -10.32
N PRO A 131 -45.48 0.81 -11.46
CA PRO A 131 -46.68 -0.02 -11.52
C PRO A 131 -46.33 -1.50 -11.35
N VAL A 132 -47.29 -2.29 -10.86
CA VAL A 132 -47.12 -3.71 -10.48
C VAL A 132 -46.50 -4.60 -11.58
N ASN A 133 -46.54 -4.17 -12.85
CA ASN A 133 -46.09 -4.91 -14.03
C ASN A 133 -45.07 -4.15 -14.92
N ALA A 134 -44.41 -3.10 -14.45
CA ALA A 134 -43.43 -2.39 -15.29
C ALA A 134 -42.17 -3.23 -15.56
N GLU A 135 -41.69 -3.18 -16.80
CA GLU A 135 -40.44 -3.81 -17.19
C GLU A 135 -39.27 -3.13 -16.47
N CYS A 136 -38.33 -3.94 -15.98
CA CYS A 136 -37.17 -3.47 -15.24
C CYS A 136 -36.25 -2.62 -16.14
N ALA A 137 -35.70 -1.52 -15.60
CA ALA A 137 -34.84 -0.59 -16.32
C ALA A 137 -33.69 -1.33 -17.04
N THR A 138 -33.73 -1.32 -18.37
CA THR A 138 -33.04 -2.33 -19.18
C THR A 138 -31.52 -2.15 -19.27
N THR A 139 -30.98 -0.99 -18.88
CA THR A 139 -29.52 -0.70 -18.86
C THR A 139 -29.12 0.21 -17.69
N CYS A 140 -27.82 0.21 -17.33
CA CYS A 140 -27.28 1.12 -16.30
C CYS A 140 -27.44 2.60 -16.69
N SER A 141 -27.40 2.92 -17.98
CA SER A 141 -27.62 4.27 -18.51
C SER A 141 -29.01 4.80 -18.17
N THR A 142 -30.04 3.96 -18.29
CA THR A 142 -31.43 4.27 -17.93
C THR A 142 -31.59 4.57 -16.42
N PHE A 143 -30.81 3.88 -15.57
CA PHE A 143 -30.79 4.16 -14.13
C PHE A 143 -30.10 5.49 -13.80
N LEU A 144 -28.99 5.83 -14.47
CA LEU A 144 -28.30 7.11 -14.29
C LEU A 144 -29.14 8.29 -14.81
N GLU A 145 -29.83 8.12 -15.94
CA GLU A 145 -30.82 9.07 -16.47
C GLU A 145 -31.90 9.38 -15.43
N TYR A 146 -32.49 8.32 -14.85
CA TYR A 146 -33.51 8.43 -13.80
C TYR A 146 -32.95 9.12 -12.55
N ALA A 147 -31.76 8.73 -12.09
CA ALA A 147 -31.13 9.32 -10.91
C ALA A 147 -30.80 10.82 -11.09
N PHE A 148 -30.35 11.22 -12.29
CA PHE A 148 -30.04 12.63 -12.57
C PHE A 148 -31.32 13.49 -12.63
N ARG A 149 -32.39 13.04 -13.30
CA ARG A 149 -33.67 13.78 -13.32
C ARG A 149 -34.24 14.00 -11.92
N ASN A 150 -34.31 12.94 -11.12
CA ASN A 150 -34.88 13.03 -9.76
C ASN A 150 -33.97 13.76 -8.76
N ALA A 151 -32.72 14.06 -9.12
CA ALA A 151 -31.84 14.98 -8.39
C ALA A 151 -31.89 16.43 -8.93
N GLY A 152 -32.87 16.77 -9.78
CA GLY A 152 -33.03 18.11 -10.38
C GLY A 152 -31.95 18.48 -11.41
N LEU A 153 -31.26 17.48 -11.99
CA LEU A 153 -30.17 17.66 -12.95
C LEU A 153 -30.65 17.43 -14.39
N ASP A 154 -31.85 17.91 -14.73
CA ASP A 154 -32.54 17.59 -15.99
C ASP A 154 -31.70 17.89 -17.24
N SER A 155 -30.96 19.00 -17.24
CA SER A 155 -30.04 19.38 -18.32
C SER A 155 -28.94 18.35 -18.58
N LYS A 156 -28.54 17.58 -17.56
CA LYS A 156 -27.53 16.52 -17.65
C LYS A 156 -28.14 15.16 -17.95
N SER A 157 -29.44 14.96 -17.71
CA SER A 157 -30.14 13.72 -18.08
C SER A 157 -30.18 13.47 -19.59
N ILE A 158 -30.14 14.55 -20.38
CA ILE A 158 -30.19 14.52 -21.85
C ILE A 158 -29.00 13.74 -22.44
N LEU A 159 -27.87 13.66 -21.74
CA LEU A 159 -26.72 12.83 -22.13
C LEU A 159 -27.14 11.37 -22.42
N PHE A 160 -28.05 10.81 -21.62
CA PHE A 160 -28.45 9.39 -21.73
C PHE A 160 -29.56 9.12 -22.77
N ASN A 161 -30.16 10.17 -23.36
CA ASN A 161 -31.21 10.03 -24.38
C ASN A 161 -30.68 9.42 -25.71
N ASP A 162 -29.37 9.47 -25.95
CA ASP A 162 -28.75 8.76 -27.08
C ASP A 162 -28.42 7.31 -26.68
N HIS A 163 -29.40 6.43 -26.89
CA HIS A 163 -29.27 5.00 -26.60
C HIS A 163 -28.30 4.25 -27.53
N THR A 164 -27.64 4.93 -28.48
CA THR A 164 -26.60 4.33 -29.33
C THR A 164 -25.18 4.51 -28.77
N LYS A 165 -24.99 5.43 -27.81
CA LYS A 165 -23.72 5.63 -27.10
C LYS A 165 -23.58 4.68 -25.92
N TYR A 166 -22.40 4.07 -25.78
CA TYR A 166 -22.11 3.14 -24.68
C TYR A 166 -21.38 3.87 -23.55
N TYR A 167 -22.07 4.09 -22.44
CA TYR A 167 -21.49 4.75 -21.26
C TYR A 167 -20.67 3.73 -20.45
N PRO A 168 -19.40 4.04 -20.08
CA PRO A 168 -18.59 3.13 -19.28
C PRO A 168 -19.21 2.99 -17.88
N THR A 169 -19.80 1.82 -17.60
CA THR A 169 -20.40 1.46 -16.31
C THR A 169 -19.36 1.11 -15.24
N HIS A 170 -18.08 1.18 -15.60
CA HIS A 170 -16.96 0.73 -14.81
C HIS A 170 -16.71 1.61 -13.58
N ASN A 171 -16.55 0.97 -12.42
CA ASN A 171 -16.60 1.56 -11.08
C ASN A 171 -17.91 2.29 -10.69
N VAL A 172 -18.88 2.50 -11.59
CA VAL A 172 -20.19 3.11 -11.23
C VAL A 172 -20.88 2.27 -10.15
N GLU A 173 -20.75 0.94 -10.24
CA GLU A 173 -21.28 -0.05 -9.31
C GLU A 173 -20.76 0.15 -7.86
N ILE A 174 -19.46 0.47 -7.70
CA ILE A 174 -18.85 0.86 -6.42
C ILE A 174 -19.52 2.12 -5.87
N MET A 175 -19.70 3.11 -6.74
CA MET A 175 -20.21 4.42 -6.37
C MET A 175 -21.67 4.31 -5.91
N LEU A 176 -22.48 3.49 -6.58
CA LEU A 176 -23.84 3.18 -6.17
C LEU A 176 -23.89 2.41 -4.83
N TYR A 177 -22.98 1.45 -4.60
CA TYR A 177 -22.89 0.78 -3.29
C TYR A 177 -22.56 1.80 -2.17
N ARG A 178 -21.59 2.69 -2.39
CA ARG A 178 -21.22 3.77 -1.44
C ARG A 178 -22.34 4.78 -1.19
N LEU A 179 -23.24 4.98 -2.16
CA LEU A 179 -24.47 5.77 -2.02
C LEU A 179 -25.63 4.97 -1.38
N GLY A 180 -25.40 3.75 -0.92
CA GLY A 180 -26.39 2.95 -0.17
C GLY A 180 -27.36 2.14 -1.05
N PHE A 181 -26.97 1.79 -2.28
CA PHE A 181 -27.69 0.85 -3.14
C PHE A 181 -27.06 -0.55 -3.06
N LYS A 182 -27.73 -1.52 -2.41
CA LYS A 182 -27.27 -2.93 -2.33
C LYS A 182 -27.66 -3.68 -3.60
N TYR A 183 -26.72 -4.32 -4.29
CA TYR A 183 -27.00 -5.10 -5.51
C TYR A 183 -26.32 -6.48 -5.52
N TYR A 184 -26.88 -7.39 -6.33
CA TYR A 184 -26.43 -8.77 -6.49
C TYR A 184 -26.39 -9.17 -7.97
N LEU A 185 -25.29 -9.78 -8.41
CA LEU A 185 -25.17 -10.39 -9.75
C LEU A 185 -25.65 -11.84 -9.71
N LYS A 186 -26.67 -12.18 -10.52
CA LYS A 186 -27.19 -13.55 -10.65
C LYS A 186 -27.11 -14.03 -12.10
N LYS A 187 -26.78 -15.32 -12.30
CA LYS A 187 -26.59 -15.90 -13.64
C LYS A 187 -27.92 -16.22 -14.35
N GLU A 188 -29.00 -16.50 -13.62
CA GLU A 188 -30.36 -16.72 -14.15
C GLU A 188 -31.41 -16.65 -13.03
N TYR A 189 -32.43 -15.77 -13.13
CA TYR A 189 -33.74 -15.93 -12.48
C TYR A 189 -34.80 -14.93 -13.03
N LYS A 190 -36.10 -15.25 -12.91
CA LYS A 190 -37.19 -14.27 -13.15
C LYS A 190 -37.39 -13.41 -11.90
N THR A 191 -37.61 -12.10 -12.06
CA THR A 191 -37.80 -11.17 -10.94
C THR A 191 -39.02 -11.51 -10.08
N GLN A 192 -38.88 -11.31 -8.77
CA GLN A 192 -40.00 -11.15 -7.85
C GLN A 192 -40.14 -9.69 -7.41
N LYS A 193 -41.26 -9.41 -6.73
CA LYS A 193 -41.80 -8.08 -6.42
C LYS A 193 -40.76 -7.19 -5.73
N GLY A 194 -40.60 -5.95 -6.19
CA GLY A 194 -39.74 -4.93 -5.56
C GLY A 194 -38.27 -4.91 -5.99
N ALA A 195 -37.78 -5.89 -6.77
CA ALA A 195 -36.41 -5.89 -7.28
C ALA A 195 -36.27 -5.10 -8.59
N VAL A 196 -35.42 -4.08 -8.62
CA VAL A 196 -34.97 -3.44 -9.87
C VAL A 196 -33.84 -4.28 -10.46
N GLY A 197 -34.05 -4.79 -11.66
CA GLY A 197 -33.08 -5.60 -12.41
C GLY A 197 -32.46 -4.83 -13.57
N VAL A 198 -31.14 -4.96 -13.79
CA VAL A 198 -30.43 -4.40 -14.95
C VAL A 198 -29.68 -5.53 -15.67
N MET A 199 -29.69 -5.54 -17.00
CA MET A 199 -29.03 -6.55 -17.82
C MET A 199 -27.67 -6.04 -18.32
N ALA A 200 -26.60 -6.80 -18.07
CA ALA A 200 -25.26 -6.51 -18.57
C ALA A 200 -24.77 -7.62 -19.52
N ARG A 201 -24.24 -7.22 -20.68
CA ARG A 201 -23.49 -8.08 -21.61
C ARG A 201 -22.04 -7.61 -21.64
N GLY A 202 -21.10 -8.50 -21.34
CA GLY A 202 -19.67 -8.21 -21.43
C GLY A 202 -18.91 -9.42 -21.94
N LYS A 203 -17.98 -9.19 -22.88
CA LYS A 203 -17.02 -10.21 -23.31
C LYS A 203 -15.87 -10.28 -22.31
N PHE A 204 -15.69 -11.44 -21.69
CA PHE A 204 -14.53 -11.75 -20.83
C PHE A 204 -13.93 -13.07 -21.29
N TYR A 205 -12.69 -13.00 -21.78
CA TYR A 205 -11.99 -14.06 -22.53
C TYR A 205 -12.65 -14.38 -23.89
N GLU A 206 -11.86 -14.84 -24.86
CA GLU A 206 -12.30 -14.99 -26.26
C GLU A 206 -13.22 -16.20 -26.53
N THR A 207 -13.74 -16.85 -25.48
CA THR A 207 -14.80 -17.86 -25.60
C THR A 207 -15.87 -17.67 -24.52
N PHE A 208 -17.13 -17.78 -24.95
CA PHE A 208 -18.40 -17.67 -24.19
C PHE A 208 -18.96 -16.25 -23.93
N ASP A 209 -20.04 -15.91 -24.65
CA ASP A 209 -20.99 -14.86 -24.25
C ASP A 209 -21.69 -15.27 -22.94
N HIS A 210 -21.65 -14.38 -21.95
CA HIS A 210 -22.44 -14.52 -20.71
C HIS A 210 -23.22 -13.24 -20.43
N THR A 211 -24.53 -13.40 -20.20
CA THR A 211 -25.41 -12.32 -19.76
C THR A 211 -25.54 -12.40 -18.25
N PHE A 212 -25.40 -11.29 -17.54
CA PHE A 212 -25.59 -11.23 -16.10
C PHE A 212 -26.69 -10.24 -15.74
N HIS A 213 -27.46 -10.57 -14.71
CA HIS A 213 -28.51 -9.71 -14.19
C HIS A 213 -28.09 -9.14 -12.84
N ILE A 214 -28.07 -7.82 -12.73
CA ILE A 214 -27.83 -7.07 -11.49
C ILE A 214 -29.19 -6.81 -10.84
N TYR A 215 -29.41 -7.26 -9.61
CA TYR A 215 -30.65 -7.03 -8.85
C TYR A 215 -30.40 -6.23 -7.58
N VAL A 216 -31.16 -5.16 -7.37
CA VAL A 216 -31.20 -4.42 -6.10
C VAL A 216 -32.26 -5.04 -5.18
N ILE A 217 -31.89 -5.40 -3.95
CA ILE A 217 -32.81 -5.97 -2.94
C ILE A 217 -32.72 -5.16 -1.64
N LEU A 218 -33.87 -4.81 -1.08
CA LEU A 218 -34.01 -4.02 0.15
C LEU A 218 -34.04 -4.90 1.40
N GLU A 219 -33.83 -4.29 2.57
CA GLU A 219 -33.30 -4.94 3.77
C GLU A 219 -34.31 -5.74 4.62
N GLU A 220 -35.60 -5.77 4.23
CA GLU A 220 -36.70 -6.22 5.10
C GLU A 220 -37.11 -7.72 4.98
N GLU A 221 -36.43 -8.55 4.18
CA GLU A 221 -36.75 -10.00 4.05
C GLU A 221 -35.58 -10.92 4.41
N ASN A 222 -34.86 -10.62 5.49
CA ASN A 222 -33.60 -11.30 5.85
C ASN A 222 -33.75 -12.68 6.54
N GLU A 223 -34.97 -13.22 6.70
CA GLU A 223 -35.24 -14.48 7.43
C GLU A 223 -35.22 -15.78 6.59
N LEU A 224 -34.90 -15.73 5.29
CA LEU A 224 -35.18 -16.85 4.37
C LEU A 224 -33.97 -17.59 3.75
N TYR A 225 -32.73 -17.25 4.12
CA TYR A 225 -31.52 -17.72 3.40
C TYR A 225 -30.65 -18.79 4.08
N ASP A 226 -31.17 -19.54 5.06
CA ASP A 226 -30.43 -20.64 5.72
C ASP A 226 -30.86 -22.06 5.25
N LYS A 227 -30.95 -22.26 3.92
CA LYS A 227 -31.16 -23.59 3.32
C LYS A 227 -30.18 -23.88 2.17
N LYS A 228 -29.54 -25.04 2.26
CA LYS A 228 -28.66 -25.65 1.24
C LYS A 228 -29.23 -25.52 -0.17
N MET A 229 -28.34 -25.26 -1.14
CA MET A 229 -28.63 -25.51 -2.56
C MET A 229 -28.12 -26.89 -2.98
N ASP A 230 -29.06 -27.78 -3.30
CA ASP A 230 -28.80 -29.12 -3.83
C ASP A 230 -28.48 -29.07 -5.33
N ASN A 231 -27.20 -28.86 -5.70
CA ASN A 231 -26.66 -29.17 -7.04
C ASN A 231 -25.13 -29.07 -7.22
N GLY A 232 -24.35 -28.79 -6.15
CA GLY A 232 -22.90 -29.08 -6.15
C GLY A 232 -22.03 -28.30 -7.15
N LYS A 233 -22.42 -27.10 -7.55
CA LYS A 233 -21.58 -26.19 -8.34
C LYS A 233 -21.36 -24.86 -7.62
N TYR A 234 -20.10 -24.44 -7.54
CA TYR A 234 -19.71 -23.20 -6.89
C TYR A 234 -20.14 -21.98 -7.71
N GLY A 235 -21.08 -21.20 -7.18
CA GLY A 235 -21.14 -19.76 -7.44
C GLY A 235 -20.31 -19.05 -6.39
N VAL A 236 -19.50 -18.07 -6.78
CA VAL A 236 -18.78 -17.22 -5.81
C VAL A 236 -19.78 -16.23 -5.22
N VAL A 237 -20.36 -16.61 -4.08
CA VAL A 237 -21.03 -15.67 -3.18
C VAL A 237 -19.92 -14.93 -2.46
N TYR A 238 -19.74 -13.64 -2.74
CA TYR A 238 -18.92 -12.79 -1.90
C TYR A 238 -19.64 -12.60 -0.57
N THR A 239 -19.09 -13.17 0.50
CA THR A 239 -19.58 -12.88 1.85
C THR A 239 -19.16 -11.48 2.27
N GLU A 240 -19.80 -10.95 3.32
CA GLU A 240 -19.41 -9.66 3.91
C GLU A 240 -17.93 -9.65 4.34
N ASP A 241 -17.38 -10.81 4.70
CA ASP A 241 -16.00 -10.98 5.14
C ASP A 241 -15.01 -11.07 3.97
N ASP A 242 -15.39 -11.64 2.81
CA ASP A 242 -14.57 -11.58 1.59
C ASP A 242 -14.35 -10.13 1.12
N VAL A 243 -15.36 -9.27 1.30
CA VAL A 243 -15.28 -7.83 1.03
C VAL A 243 -14.43 -7.10 2.09
N LYS A 244 -14.50 -7.51 3.37
CA LYS A 244 -13.63 -6.99 4.44
C LYS A 244 -12.16 -7.37 4.24
N VAL A 245 -11.85 -8.54 3.67
CA VAL A 245 -10.47 -8.95 3.39
C VAL A 245 -9.85 -8.11 2.27
N ALA A 246 -10.60 -7.84 1.18
CA ALA A 246 -10.15 -6.97 0.09
C ALA A 246 -9.93 -5.51 0.51
N THR A 247 -10.49 -5.08 1.64
CA THR A 247 -10.42 -3.71 2.15
C THR A 247 -9.44 -3.51 3.31
N ARG A 248 -8.76 -4.57 3.81
CA ARG A 248 -7.77 -4.49 4.90
C ARG A 248 -6.51 -3.66 4.62
N GLY A 249 -6.33 -3.15 3.40
CA GLY A 249 -5.35 -2.11 3.09
C GLY A 249 -5.74 -0.70 3.56
N PHE A 250 -6.98 -0.49 4.01
CA PHE A 250 -7.51 0.79 4.46
C PHE A 250 -8.20 0.66 5.82
N TRP A 251 -7.63 1.31 6.84
CA TRP A 251 -8.39 1.71 8.03
C TRP A 251 -8.54 3.23 8.03
N LEU A 252 -9.77 3.69 7.74
CA LEU A 252 -10.22 5.01 8.16
C LEU A 252 -10.50 4.98 9.68
N PRO A 253 -10.51 6.13 10.37
CA PRO A 253 -11.25 6.23 11.63
C PRO A 253 -12.72 5.82 11.41
N ASP A 254 -13.32 5.16 12.39
CA ASP A 254 -14.65 4.53 12.38
C ASP A 254 -15.63 5.03 11.29
N GLY A 255 -15.85 4.21 10.25
CA GLY A 255 -16.97 4.40 9.31
C GLY A 255 -16.75 3.94 7.86
N ILE A 256 -17.47 2.86 7.49
CA ILE A 256 -17.96 2.57 6.13
C ILE A 256 -16.93 2.09 5.06
N LEU A 257 -17.10 0.84 4.63
CA LEU A 257 -16.48 0.18 3.45
C LEU A 257 -17.35 0.40 2.18
N PRO A 258 -17.04 -0.07 0.93
CA PRO A 258 -15.87 -0.79 0.36
C PRO A 258 -15.45 -0.22 -1.04
N ALA A 259 -14.74 -0.98 -1.89
CA ALA A 259 -14.60 -0.78 -3.36
C ALA A 259 -14.13 -2.04 -4.13
N PRO A 260 -14.88 -2.53 -5.16
CA PRO A 260 -14.32 -3.02 -6.46
C PRO A 260 -15.29 -2.93 -7.69
N ARG A 261 -14.92 -2.82 -9.00
CA ARG A 261 -13.67 -3.10 -9.77
C ARG A 261 -13.73 -2.56 -11.25
N ASN A 262 -12.62 -2.75 -11.99
CA ASN A 262 -12.44 -2.67 -13.48
C ASN A 262 -12.16 -4.08 -14.13
N PRO A 263 -11.92 -4.31 -15.46
CA PRO A 263 -11.95 -3.47 -16.71
C PRO A 263 -12.82 -4.04 -17.90
N VAL A 264 -12.80 -3.44 -19.13
CA VAL A 264 -12.81 -4.11 -20.49
C VAL A 264 -12.57 -3.12 -21.67
N ALA A 265 -12.10 -3.57 -22.85
CA ALA A 265 -11.49 -2.75 -23.93
C ALA A 265 -11.76 -3.19 -25.42
N VAL A 266 -11.14 -2.47 -26.38
CA VAL A 266 -10.84 -2.72 -27.83
C VAL A 266 -12.00 -2.77 -28.87
N PRO A 267 -11.79 -2.33 -30.15
CA PRO A 267 -10.98 -3.04 -31.19
C PRO A 267 -10.23 -2.08 -32.19
N ALA A 268 -9.54 -2.43 -33.30
CA ALA A 268 -9.29 -3.72 -34.01
C ALA A 268 -8.01 -3.72 -34.90
N ALA A 269 -7.37 -4.90 -35.00
CA ALA A 269 -6.78 -5.56 -36.18
C ALA A 269 -5.71 -4.92 -37.12
N ILE A 270 -4.54 -5.59 -37.20
CA ILE A 270 -3.75 -5.81 -38.44
C ILE A 270 -3.36 -7.32 -38.49
N THR A 271 -3.20 -7.86 -39.70
CA THR A 271 -3.14 -9.29 -40.06
C THR A 271 -1.82 -10.03 -39.78
N ALA A 272 -1.91 -11.36 -39.71
CA ALA A 272 -0.86 -12.30 -39.29
C ALA A 272 0.13 -12.75 -40.39
N THR A 273 1.28 -13.26 -39.94
CA THR A 273 2.11 -14.29 -40.61
C THR A 273 2.63 -15.27 -39.56
N GLN A 274 2.74 -16.55 -39.91
CA GLN A 274 3.18 -17.65 -39.02
C GLN A 274 4.71 -17.72 -38.90
N GLU A 275 5.23 -18.17 -37.75
CA GLU A 275 5.95 -19.45 -37.54
C GLU A 275 6.73 -19.48 -36.21
N HIS A 276 7.11 -20.69 -35.78
CA HIS A 276 7.88 -21.08 -34.59
C HIS A 276 7.19 -21.08 -33.21
N GLU A 277 6.81 -22.29 -32.79
CA GLU A 277 6.78 -22.72 -31.38
C GLU A 277 8.24 -22.95 -30.90
N GLU A 278 8.67 -22.27 -29.83
CA GLU A 278 9.75 -22.74 -28.95
C GLU A 278 9.70 -21.98 -27.60
N ASP A 279 9.95 -22.70 -26.50
CA ASP A 279 10.03 -22.30 -25.08
C ASP A 279 9.36 -20.99 -24.57
N ILE A 280 8.29 -21.16 -23.77
CA ILE A 280 7.89 -20.17 -22.74
C ILE A 280 7.95 -20.81 -21.33
N LEU A 281 9.18 -21.12 -20.92
CA LEU A 281 9.56 -21.34 -19.52
C LEU A 281 10.54 -20.24 -19.11
N GLY A 282 10.02 -19.04 -18.78
CA GLY A 282 10.89 -17.87 -18.61
C GLY A 282 10.19 -16.60 -18.15
N ASN A 283 9.53 -16.63 -16.99
CA ASN A 283 9.27 -15.42 -16.20
C ASN A 283 9.62 -15.72 -14.74
N THR A 284 10.91 -15.93 -14.49
CA THR A 284 11.48 -15.83 -13.15
C THR A 284 11.56 -14.36 -12.79
N GLU A 285 10.71 -13.87 -11.90
CA GLU A 285 10.90 -12.56 -11.29
C GLU A 285 12.30 -12.54 -10.63
N GLU A 286 13.17 -11.64 -11.08
CA GLU A 286 14.54 -11.57 -10.56
C GLU A 286 14.49 -11.22 -9.07
N LEU A 287 14.85 -12.19 -8.22
CA LEU A 287 14.95 -11.96 -6.79
C LEU A 287 16.14 -11.04 -6.48
N PRO A 288 15.99 -10.08 -5.55
CA PRO A 288 17.08 -9.18 -5.18
C PRO A 288 18.31 -9.95 -4.70
N VAL A 289 19.47 -9.65 -5.28
CA VAL A 289 20.75 -10.17 -4.79
C VAL A 289 21.37 -9.22 -3.78
N LYS A 290 22.12 -9.75 -2.80
CA LYS A 290 22.84 -8.90 -1.84
C LYS A 290 23.91 -8.08 -2.56
N PHE A 291 23.89 -6.76 -2.37
CA PHE A 291 24.78 -5.81 -3.02
C PHE A 291 25.98 -5.45 -2.13
N LYS A 292 25.75 -4.67 -1.06
CA LYS A 292 26.76 -4.27 -0.09
C LYS A 292 26.23 -4.46 1.33
N THR A 293 27.09 -4.26 2.33
CA THR A 293 26.67 -4.15 3.74
C THR A 293 27.55 -3.12 4.41
N LEU A 294 26.94 -2.12 5.04
CA LEU A 294 27.63 -1.03 5.71
C LEU A 294 27.07 -0.88 7.13
N GLU A 295 27.93 -0.91 8.14
CA GLU A 295 27.54 -0.82 9.57
C GLU A 295 26.36 -1.75 9.97
N ASN A 296 26.34 -2.97 9.41
CA ASN A 296 25.31 -4.00 9.56
C ASN A 296 23.97 -3.75 8.84
N ILE A 297 23.87 -2.70 8.01
CA ILE A 297 22.74 -2.47 7.10
C ILE A 297 23.04 -3.21 5.78
N PRO A 298 22.34 -4.32 5.46
CA PRO A 298 22.45 -4.94 4.15
C PRO A 298 21.70 -4.12 3.10
N SER A 299 22.31 -3.99 1.92
CA SER A 299 21.65 -3.49 0.72
C SER A 299 21.55 -4.57 -0.35
N TYR A 300 20.59 -4.41 -1.24
CA TYR A 300 20.22 -5.41 -2.23
C TYR A 300 20.00 -4.74 -3.59
N GLU A 301 20.38 -5.42 -4.67
CA GLU A 301 20.31 -4.94 -6.05
C GLU A 301 19.40 -5.85 -6.89
N TRP A 302 18.54 -5.23 -7.70
CA TRP A 302 17.86 -5.86 -8.83
C TRP A 302 18.61 -5.46 -10.10
N ARG A 303 19.31 -6.41 -10.72
CA ARG A 303 20.32 -6.11 -11.73
C ARG A 303 19.67 -5.67 -13.04
N GLU A 304 18.57 -6.31 -13.43
CA GLU A 304 17.84 -5.95 -14.65
C GLU A 304 17.18 -4.57 -14.54
N SER A 305 16.79 -4.15 -13.32
CA SER A 305 16.10 -2.87 -13.08
C SER A 305 17.00 -1.72 -12.62
N ASN A 306 18.30 -1.95 -12.40
CA ASN A 306 19.24 -0.97 -11.84
C ASN A 306 18.79 -0.36 -10.49
N LEU A 307 17.99 -1.09 -9.72
CA LEU A 307 17.46 -0.64 -8.43
C LEU A 307 18.31 -1.18 -7.28
N ILE A 308 18.69 -0.33 -6.34
CA ILE A 308 19.35 -0.73 -5.09
C ILE A 308 18.49 -0.28 -3.91
N SER A 309 18.21 -1.18 -2.97
CA SER A 309 17.47 -0.83 -1.75
C SER A 309 18.15 -1.27 -0.45
N PHE A 310 17.95 -0.47 0.59
CA PHE A 310 18.30 -0.75 1.98
C PHE A 310 17.31 -0.07 2.93
N THR A 311 17.29 -0.52 4.19
CA THR A 311 16.48 0.06 5.26
C THR A 311 17.41 0.54 6.38
N SER A 312 17.29 1.80 6.77
CA SER A 312 18.09 2.45 7.84
C SER A 312 17.19 3.35 8.71
N GLY A 313 17.79 4.16 9.57
CA GLY A 313 17.20 5.40 10.05
C GLY A 313 17.35 6.53 9.02
N MET A 314 17.13 7.76 9.49
CA MET A 314 17.42 9.00 8.77
C MET A 314 17.99 10.02 9.77
N ARG A 315 19.23 10.46 9.60
CA ARG A 315 19.71 11.72 10.17
C ARG A 315 19.39 12.87 9.22
N ILE A 316 19.27 14.07 9.78
CA ILE A 316 18.88 15.25 9.04
C ILE A 316 20.12 16.02 8.63
N ASP A 317 20.30 16.18 7.33
CA ASP A 317 21.33 17.02 6.77
C ASP A 317 20.77 18.41 6.46
N ALA A 318 21.54 19.44 6.81
CA ALA A 318 21.21 20.85 6.64
C ALA A 318 21.96 21.51 5.48
N ASP A 319 22.96 20.83 4.90
CA ASP A 319 23.88 21.40 3.92
C ASP A 319 23.17 22.01 2.69
N GLY A 320 23.84 22.98 2.08
CA GLY A 320 23.31 23.81 0.99
C GLY A 320 22.16 24.75 1.35
N SER A 321 21.55 24.69 2.54
CA SER A 321 20.58 25.71 2.95
C SER A 321 21.27 27.06 3.21
N PRO A 322 20.70 28.18 2.73
CA PRO A 322 21.14 29.52 3.13
C PRO A 322 21.13 29.75 4.65
N ARG A 323 20.38 28.96 5.43
CA ARG A 323 20.26 29.07 6.89
C ARG A 323 20.96 27.94 7.65
N ALA A 324 21.69 27.06 6.96
CA ALA A 324 22.37 25.91 7.55
C ALA A 324 23.27 26.30 8.73
N TYR A 325 24.11 27.32 8.53
CA TYR A 325 25.18 27.70 9.46
C TYR A 325 25.33 29.20 9.66
N HIS A 326 25.54 29.59 10.92
CA HIS A 326 25.77 30.96 11.36
C HIS A 326 26.77 30.97 12.53
N ARG A 327 27.50 32.08 12.72
CA ARG A 327 28.51 32.23 13.78
C ARG A 327 27.92 32.07 15.18
N ASP A 328 26.73 32.64 15.39
CA ASP A 328 25.85 32.25 16.49
C ASP A 328 24.98 31.09 15.99
N SER A 329 25.32 29.87 16.43
CA SER A 329 24.58 28.66 16.03
C SER A 329 23.17 28.58 16.61
N SER A 330 22.74 29.47 17.52
CA SER A 330 21.33 29.49 17.97
C SER A 330 20.36 29.90 16.85
N LEU A 331 20.82 30.73 15.91
CA LEU A 331 20.05 31.22 14.76
C LEU A 331 20.01 30.23 13.57
N ALA A 332 21.02 29.34 13.51
CA ALA A 332 21.22 28.41 12.40
C ALA A 332 20.31 27.17 12.49
N LEU A 333 20.10 26.48 11.36
CA LEU A 333 19.43 25.17 11.35
C LEU A 333 20.27 24.11 12.10
N ASP A 334 21.59 24.16 11.95
CA ASP A 334 22.52 23.18 12.51
C ASP A 334 23.68 23.83 13.29
N TYR A 335 24.49 23.03 13.98
CA TYR A 335 25.68 23.48 14.69
C TYR A 335 26.83 23.74 13.72
N LEU A 336 27.49 24.90 13.83
CA LEU A 336 28.60 25.29 12.95
C LEU A 336 29.74 24.24 12.89
N GLY A 337 29.94 23.46 13.95
CA GLY A 337 30.95 22.39 13.99
C GLY A 337 30.67 21.22 13.03
N ASN A 338 29.44 21.04 12.57
CA ASN A 338 29.11 20.03 11.57
C ASN A 338 29.55 20.45 10.16
N ALA A 339 29.71 21.77 9.93
CA ALA A 339 30.23 22.32 8.68
C ALA A 339 31.77 22.24 8.55
N GLY A 340 32.44 21.97 9.68
CA GLY A 340 33.89 22.00 9.81
C GLY A 340 34.38 22.80 11.01
N HIS A 341 35.65 23.19 10.95
CA HIS A 341 36.30 24.03 11.94
C HIS A 341 37.32 24.96 11.28
N SER A 342 37.88 25.90 12.05
CA SER A 342 38.95 26.79 11.56
C SER A 342 40.10 25.97 10.95
N GLY A 343 40.50 26.33 9.71
CA GLY A 343 41.50 25.62 8.92
C GLY A 343 41.00 24.36 8.20
N LYS A 344 39.74 23.94 8.39
CA LYS A 344 39.12 22.83 7.66
C LYS A 344 37.58 22.90 7.63
N TRP A 345 37.05 23.57 6.62
CA TRP A 345 35.61 23.69 6.34
C TRP A 345 35.23 22.84 5.12
N TRP A 346 34.49 21.75 5.33
CA TRP A 346 34.06 20.86 4.26
C TRP A 346 32.70 21.25 3.66
N ALA A 347 31.81 21.85 4.46
CA ALA A 347 30.45 22.24 4.02
C ALA A 347 30.26 23.75 3.81
N LEU A 348 31.32 24.57 3.88
CA LEU A 348 31.23 26.03 3.66
C LEU A 348 32.06 26.48 2.48
N ALA A 349 31.52 27.42 1.69
CA ALA A 349 32.27 28.08 0.63
C ALA A 349 33.31 29.02 1.24
N THR A 350 34.54 29.02 0.72
CA THR A 350 35.67 29.80 1.28
C THR A 350 36.29 30.78 0.28
N ASP A 351 36.93 31.82 0.80
CA ASP A 351 37.62 32.86 0.00
C ASP A 351 38.63 32.31 -1.03
N ASN A 352 39.38 31.27 -0.65
CA ASN A 352 40.38 30.61 -1.49
C ASN A 352 39.86 29.35 -2.22
N LYS A 353 38.58 28.98 -2.04
CA LYS A 353 37.95 27.75 -2.59
C LYS A 353 38.59 26.43 -2.13
N GLN A 354 39.22 26.42 -0.96
CA GLN A 354 39.79 25.26 -0.28
C GLN A 354 39.22 25.17 1.14
N GLU A 355 39.17 23.96 1.73
CA GLU A 355 38.70 23.78 3.12
C GLU A 355 39.48 24.64 4.13
N SER A 356 40.72 25.00 3.81
CA SER A 356 41.60 25.82 4.66
C SER A 356 41.31 27.32 4.65
N GLY A 357 40.44 27.80 3.75
CA GLY A 357 40.13 29.23 3.62
C GLY A 357 39.19 29.78 4.70
N ASN A 358 38.91 31.09 4.60
CA ASN A 358 37.94 31.73 5.47
C ASN A 358 36.53 31.56 4.89
N PRO A 359 35.53 31.10 5.68
CA PRO A 359 34.16 30.96 5.21
C PRO A 359 33.56 32.27 4.69
N LEU A 360 32.92 32.20 3.53
CA LEU A 360 32.19 33.29 2.91
C LEU A 360 30.87 33.52 3.65
N ILE A 361 30.56 34.79 3.89
CA ILE A 361 29.34 35.24 4.55
C ILE A 361 28.40 35.85 3.49
N GLN A 362 27.12 35.48 3.57
CA GLN A 362 26.05 35.98 2.72
C GLN A 362 25.85 37.49 2.92
N LYS A 363 25.74 38.21 1.81
CA LYS A 363 25.56 39.66 1.73
C LYS A 363 24.11 40.05 2.01
N ASN A 364 23.87 41.36 2.15
CA ASN A 364 22.52 41.93 2.33
C ASN A 364 21.55 41.66 1.16
N THR A 365 22.05 41.23 0.01
CA THR A 365 21.27 40.86 -1.19
C THR A 365 20.95 39.36 -1.28
N ASP A 366 21.57 38.55 -0.43
CA ASP A 366 21.52 37.10 -0.51
C ASP A 366 20.36 36.57 0.38
N PRO A 367 19.89 35.31 0.21
CA PRO A 367 18.67 34.83 0.86
C PRO A 367 18.68 34.82 2.40
N ALA A 368 19.86 34.74 3.02
CA ALA A 368 20.04 34.80 4.47
C ALA A 368 21.27 35.65 4.85
N PRO A 369 21.16 36.99 4.86
CA PRO A 369 22.29 37.88 5.16
C PRO A 369 22.94 37.57 6.51
N GLY A 370 24.28 37.53 6.54
CA GLY A 370 25.08 37.24 7.74
C GLY A 370 25.31 35.75 8.02
N TYR A 371 24.59 34.83 7.37
CA TYR A 371 24.86 33.39 7.45
C TYR A 371 26.06 33.01 6.59
N TYR A 372 26.68 31.87 6.87
CA TYR A 372 27.70 31.34 5.98
C TYR A 372 27.08 30.79 4.70
N ILE A 373 27.83 30.79 3.59
CA ILE A 373 27.42 30.09 2.37
C ILE A 373 27.70 28.60 2.56
N SER A 374 26.66 27.82 2.85
CA SER A 374 26.74 26.36 2.93
C SER A 374 26.78 25.75 1.52
N MET A 375 27.50 24.64 1.39
CA MET A 375 27.74 23.93 0.14
C MET A 375 27.10 22.55 0.15
N THR A 376 26.82 22.04 -1.06
CA THR A 376 26.60 20.61 -1.32
C THR A 376 27.53 20.12 -2.43
N SER A 377 27.82 18.81 -2.51
CA SER A 377 28.61 18.24 -3.61
C SER A 377 27.98 18.48 -4.99
N LEU A 378 26.68 18.21 -5.13
CA LEU A 378 25.88 18.60 -6.28
C LEU A 378 25.65 20.12 -6.27
N GLN A 379 25.86 20.78 -7.42
CA GLN A 379 25.85 22.24 -7.50
C GLN A 379 25.58 22.74 -8.92
N ASP A 380 24.85 23.83 -9.04
CA ASP A 380 24.63 24.55 -10.29
C ASP A 380 25.89 25.35 -10.66
N ARG A 381 26.71 24.76 -11.53
CA ARG A 381 28.00 25.34 -11.94
C ARG A 381 27.86 26.62 -12.77
N THR A 382 26.65 26.98 -13.24
CA THR A 382 26.40 28.23 -13.98
C THR A 382 26.39 29.46 -13.08
N LYS A 383 26.04 29.30 -11.80
CA LYS A 383 26.06 30.37 -10.79
C LYS A 383 27.45 30.61 -10.23
N ASN A 384 27.69 31.80 -9.65
CA ASN A 384 28.97 32.11 -9.03
C ASN A 384 29.24 31.22 -7.80
N TYR A 385 30.52 30.93 -7.52
CA TYR A 385 30.90 30.14 -6.33
C TYR A 385 30.44 30.78 -5.00
N SER A 386 30.33 32.12 -4.96
CA SER A 386 29.82 32.87 -3.82
C SER A 386 28.32 33.22 -3.92
N ASP A 387 27.55 32.51 -4.74
CA ASP A 387 26.08 32.60 -4.77
C ASP A 387 25.51 31.43 -3.97
N PRO A 388 24.79 31.64 -2.85
CA PRO A 388 24.23 30.53 -2.07
C PRO A 388 23.21 29.70 -2.84
N ASN A 389 22.58 30.24 -3.90
CA ASN A 389 21.64 29.49 -4.76
C ASN A 389 22.36 28.54 -5.74
N ARG A 390 23.69 28.45 -5.69
CA ARG A 390 24.51 27.46 -6.40
C ARG A 390 24.32 26.05 -5.83
N TYR A 391 23.99 25.92 -4.56
CA TYR A 391 23.97 24.65 -3.83
C TYR A 391 22.53 24.14 -3.64
N VAL A 392 22.38 22.86 -3.33
CA VAL A 392 21.06 22.24 -3.19
C VAL A 392 20.46 22.60 -1.84
N ASN A 393 19.46 23.48 -1.83
CA ASN A 393 18.87 23.97 -0.59
C ASN A 393 18.08 22.87 0.15
N SER A 394 18.62 22.36 1.25
CA SER A 394 18.02 21.32 2.09
C SER A 394 16.62 21.66 2.63
N GLU A 395 16.26 22.94 2.74
CA GLU A 395 14.94 23.35 3.22
C GLU A 395 13.83 23.23 2.18
N THR A 396 14.17 23.13 0.89
CA THR A 396 13.19 23.16 -0.23
C THR A 396 13.31 21.99 -1.19
N ILE A 397 14.45 21.29 -1.25
CA ILE A 397 14.70 20.19 -2.17
C ILE A 397 14.82 18.88 -1.38
N PRO A 398 14.06 17.82 -1.72
CA PRO A 398 14.28 16.51 -1.14
C PRO A 398 15.57 15.92 -1.71
N TYR A 399 16.53 15.64 -0.82
CA TYR A 399 17.75 14.94 -1.21
C TYR A 399 18.19 13.94 -0.15
N ILE A 400 19.02 12.99 -0.56
CA ILE A 400 19.72 12.02 0.28
C ILE A 400 21.23 12.21 0.17
N VAL A 401 21.92 11.74 1.21
CA VAL A 401 23.37 11.74 1.32
C VAL A 401 23.86 10.29 1.33
N LEU A 402 24.90 9.96 0.55
CA LEU A 402 25.49 8.62 0.49
C LEU A 402 26.97 8.64 0.88
N PRO A 403 27.45 7.65 1.67
CA PRO A 403 28.83 7.64 2.15
C PRO A 403 29.80 7.12 1.08
N GLY A 404 31.02 7.67 1.07
CA GLY A 404 32.09 7.19 0.19
C GLY A 404 32.38 5.68 0.36
N GLY A 405 32.55 4.95 -0.75
CA GLY A 405 32.60 3.48 -0.80
C GLY A 405 31.24 2.83 -1.08
N PHE A 406 30.14 3.47 -0.69
CA PHE A 406 28.78 3.11 -1.13
C PHE A 406 28.35 3.94 -2.33
N SER A 407 28.62 5.25 -2.30
CA SER A 407 28.31 6.19 -3.38
C SER A 407 29.05 5.93 -4.70
N ASP A 408 30.09 5.10 -4.69
CA ASP A 408 30.99 4.87 -5.83
C ASP A 408 30.29 4.23 -7.06
N ASP A 409 29.10 3.66 -6.86
CA ASP A 409 28.23 3.08 -7.90
C ASP A 409 27.08 4.02 -8.35
N PHE A 410 27.09 5.28 -7.90
CA PHE A 410 26.03 6.27 -8.13
C PHE A 410 26.59 7.61 -8.61
N SER A 411 25.79 8.32 -9.39
CA SER A 411 26.10 9.67 -9.86
C SER A 411 25.34 10.73 -9.07
N LEU A 412 25.97 11.86 -8.76
CA LEU A 412 25.25 12.99 -8.16
C LEU A 412 24.05 13.39 -9.05
N GLY A 413 22.89 13.58 -8.42
CA GLY A 413 21.60 13.75 -9.07
C GLY A 413 20.83 12.45 -9.31
N ASP A 414 21.38 11.26 -9.03
CA ASP A 414 20.63 10.01 -9.07
C ASP A 414 19.44 10.07 -8.10
N ILE A 415 18.28 9.64 -8.58
CA ILE A 415 17.01 9.66 -7.85
C ILE A 415 16.89 8.44 -6.96
N ALA A 416 16.33 8.65 -5.77
CA ALA A 416 15.83 7.62 -4.89
C ALA A 416 14.36 7.87 -4.54
N LEU A 417 13.57 6.80 -4.44
CA LEU A 417 12.33 6.83 -3.68
C LEU A 417 12.67 6.53 -2.21
N VAL A 418 12.24 7.40 -1.30
CA VAL A 418 12.43 7.20 0.15
C VAL A 418 11.07 7.05 0.80
N ILE A 419 10.93 6.03 1.67
CA ILE A 419 9.66 5.62 2.27
C ILE A 419 9.85 5.48 3.78
N ASN A 420 8.99 6.11 4.58
CA ASN A 420 8.91 5.87 6.02
C ASN A 420 7.91 4.74 6.28
N LYS A 421 8.42 3.52 6.57
CA LYS A 421 7.60 2.30 6.72
C LYS A 421 6.63 2.34 7.91
N ASP A 422 6.77 3.29 8.83
CA ASP A 422 5.86 3.42 9.99
C ASP A 422 4.56 4.17 9.66
N ASN A 423 4.56 5.01 8.63
CA ASN A 423 3.40 5.83 8.23
C ASN A 423 3.10 5.80 6.72
N ASN A 424 3.86 5.02 5.94
CA ASN A 424 3.80 4.88 4.49
C ASN A 424 3.94 6.19 3.70
N LYS A 425 4.40 7.28 4.33
CA LYS A 425 4.75 8.49 3.59
C LYS A 425 6.00 8.25 2.76
N GLN A 426 5.96 8.73 1.52
CA GLN A 426 7.04 8.56 0.56
C GLN A 426 7.32 9.86 -0.19
N CYS A 427 8.55 10.04 -0.64
CA CYS A 427 8.97 11.19 -1.43
C CYS A 427 10.17 10.79 -2.30
N PHE A 428 10.18 11.22 -3.56
CA PHE A 428 11.38 11.12 -4.38
C PHE A 428 12.39 12.18 -3.95
N ALA A 429 13.66 11.81 -3.96
CA ALA A 429 14.79 12.62 -3.55
C ALA A 429 15.97 12.41 -4.51
N ILE A 430 16.86 13.40 -4.63
CA ILE A 430 18.12 13.25 -5.39
C ILE A 430 19.29 12.93 -4.48
N PHE A 431 20.31 12.24 -4.98
CA PHE A 431 21.61 12.10 -4.34
C PHE A 431 22.40 13.40 -4.52
N ALA A 432 22.41 14.26 -3.51
CA ALA A 432 23.01 15.59 -3.60
C ALA A 432 24.36 15.75 -2.89
N ASP A 433 24.68 14.89 -1.91
CA ASP A 433 25.92 15.04 -1.15
C ASP A 433 26.60 13.76 -0.67
N HIS A 434 27.92 13.82 -0.49
CA HIS A 434 28.75 12.73 -0.02
C HIS A 434 28.91 12.76 1.51
N GLY A 435 28.37 11.74 2.17
CA GLY A 435 28.42 11.61 3.63
C GLY A 435 29.74 11.02 4.15
N PRO A 436 29.96 11.09 5.48
CA PRO A 436 31.08 10.42 6.13
C PRO A 436 31.00 8.90 5.94
N LYS A 437 32.16 8.25 5.75
CA LYS A 437 32.24 6.79 5.56
C LYS A 437 31.51 6.04 6.69
N GLY A 438 30.75 5.01 6.33
CA GLY A 438 30.07 4.12 7.26
C GLY A 438 28.57 4.40 7.43
N LYS A 439 28.12 5.64 7.27
CA LYS A 439 26.73 6.03 7.59
C LYS A 439 25.80 5.95 6.40
N LEU A 440 24.79 5.09 6.47
CA LEU A 440 23.63 5.09 5.56
C LEU A 440 22.39 5.65 6.27
N GLY A 441 21.61 6.44 5.55
CA GLY A 441 20.39 7.04 6.09
C GLY A 441 20.61 8.46 6.57
N GLU A 442 20.94 9.36 5.65
CA GLU A 442 21.06 10.80 5.86
C GLU A 442 20.28 11.50 4.73
N GLY A 443 19.57 12.59 5.03
CA GLY A 443 18.74 13.29 4.04
C GLY A 443 18.21 14.64 4.50
N SER A 444 17.70 15.42 3.55
CA SER A 444 17.45 16.85 3.73
C SER A 444 16.32 17.19 4.71
N VAL A 445 16.39 18.40 5.27
CA VAL A 445 15.33 19.02 6.08
C VAL A 445 13.95 18.94 5.41
N TYR A 446 13.86 19.14 4.09
CA TYR A 446 12.63 19.03 3.32
C TYR A 446 12.14 17.59 3.22
N LEU A 447 13.02 16.66 2.83
CA LEU A 447 12.69 15.24 2.69
C LEU A 447 12.11 14.67 3.99
N ALA A 448 12.76 14.95 5.13
CA ALA A 448 12.28 14.48 6.42
C ALA A 448 10.87 14.99 6.75
N LYS A 449 10.57 16.27 6.48
CA LYS A 449 9.22 16.83 6.67
C LYS A 449 8.18 16.10 5.81
N GLN A 450 8.48 15.81 4.54
CA GLN A 450 7.59 15.06 3.66
C GLN A 450 7.32 13.64 4.19
N LEU A 451 8.33 12.98 4.74
CA LEU A 451 8.21 11.65 5.35
C LEU A 451 7.54 11.67 6.74
N GLY A 452 7.16 12.83 7.27
CA GLY A 452 6.62 12.97 8.63
C GLY A 452 7.65 12.71 9.74
N ILE A 453 8.93 12.89 9.44
CA ILE A 453 10.07 12.79 10.35
C ILE A 453 10.40 14.20 10.86
N ASN A 454 10.91 14.32 12.09
CA ASN A 454 11.35 15.60 12.64
C ASN A 454 12.55 16.12 11.82
N GLY A 455 12.34 17.13 10.97
CA GLY A 455 13.36 17.73 10.10
C GLY A 455 14.33 18.71 10.78
N SER A 456 14.60 18.57 12.08
CA SER A 456 15.61 19.35 12.81
C SER A 456 17.00 18.70 12.65
N ALA A 457 17.99 19.42 12.13
CA ALA A 457 19.38 18.93 12.07
C ALA A 457 19.98 18.66 13.46
N LYS A 458 19.66 19.51 14.44
CA LYS A 458 20.22 19.45 15.80
C LYS A 458 19.66 18.34 16.69
N SER A 459 18.43 17.88 16.41
CA SER A 459 17.66 17.04 17.35
C SER A 459 16.59 16.16 16.71
N GLY A 460 16.52 16.13 15.37
CA GLY A 460 15.52 15.39 14.61
C GLY A 460 16.05 14.08 14.05
N GLY A 461 15.39 13.63 12.99
CA GLY A 461 15.65 12.36 12.34
C GLY A 461 14.85 11.20 12.95
N LYS A 462 15.29 9.99 12.61
CA LYS A 462 14.68 8.70 12.97
C LYS A 462 15.77 7.63 13.03
N ASP A 463 15.64 6.63 13.90
CA ASP A 463 16.69 5.61 14.10
C ASP A 463 16.53 4.33 13.24
N SER A 464 15.36 4.10 12.66
CA SER A 464 15.07 2.90 11.86
C SER A 464 13.87 3.11 10.92
N ASN A 465 13.51 2.07 10.15
CA ASN A 465 12.30 1.98 9.33
C ASN A 465 12.14 3.05 8.24
N VAL A 466 13.23 3.72 7.86
CA VAL A 466 13.30 4.53 6.64
C VAL A 466 13.94 3.67 5.55
N GLN A 467 13.19 3.47 4.48
CA GLN A 467 13.60 2.61 3.38
C GLN A 467 13.97 3.47 2.19
N TYR A 468 15.08 3.13 1.54
CA TYR A 468 15.66 3.85 0.42
C TYR A 468 15.66 2.94 -0.80
N ILE A 469 15.26 3.45 -1.96
CA ILE A 469 15.22 2.74 -3.25
C ILE A 469 15.91 3.64 -4.27
N LEU A 470 17.20 3.42 -4.47
CA LEU A 470 18.04 4.16 -5.41
C LEU A 470 17.87 3.62 -6.82
N ILE A 471 17.79 4.52 -7.80
CA ILE A 471 17.73 4.22 -9.23
C ILE A 471 19.10 4.62 -9.81
N LYS A 472 19.98 3.65 -10.11
CA LYS A 472 21.32 3.97 -10.65
C LYS A 472 21.20 4.62 -12.03
N ASN A 473 22.09 5.56 -12.35
CA ASN A 473 22.14 6.22 -13.67
C ASN A 473 20.83 6.93 -14.05
N SER A 474 20.09 7.42 -13.05
CA SER A 474 18.87 8.17 -13.23
C SER A 474 19.12 9.68 -13.32
N GLY A 475 20.19 10.16 -12.67
CA GLY A 475 20.64 11.53 -12.67
C GLY A 475 21.57 11.87 -13.84
N ASN A 476 21.75 13.17 -14.05
CA ASN A 476 22.60 13.78 -15.07
C ASN A 476 23.58 14.82 -14.48
N GLY A 477 23.68 14.93 -13.15
CA GLY A 477 24.49 15.93 -12.47
C GLY A 477 23.93 17.37 -12.43
N THR A 478 22.66 17.60 -12.83
CA THR A 478 22.01 18.92 -12.67
C THR A 478 21.26 19.04 -11.34
N VAL A 479 21.20 20.25 -10.79
CA VAL A 479 20.28 20.57 -9.69
C VAL A 479 18.86 20.65 -10.26
N LEU A 480 17.96 19.82 -9.75
CA LEU A 480 16.56 19.73 -10.16
C LEU A 480 15.64 20.45 -9.15
N THR A 481 14.47 20.92 -9.60
CA THR A 481 13.40 21.37 -8.68
C THR A 481 12.70 20.17 -8.04
N ASN A 482 11.95 20.40 -6.96
CA ASN A 482 11.19 19.32 -6.32
C ASN A 482 10.19 18.66 -7.29
N GLU A 483 9.52 19.44 -8.13
CA GLU A 483 8.57 18.97 -9.14
C GLU A 483 9.25 18.05 -10.17
N GLU A 484 10.42 18.45 -10.68
CA GLU A 484 11.22 17.64 -11.61
C GLU A 484 11.67 16.32 -10.96
N ILE A 485 12.06 16.35 -9.69
CA ILE A 485 12.46 15.14 -8.93
C ILE A 485 11.29 14.17 -8.79
N GLN A 486 10.10 14.65 -8.41
CA GLN A 486 8.92 13.79 -8.30
C GLN A 486 8.51 13.23 -9.68
N GLN A 487 8.54 14.05 -10.74
CA GLN A 487 8.18 13.62 -12.09
C GLN A 487 9.14 12.56 -12.63
N ILE A 488 10.44 12.84 -12.67
CA ILE A 488 11.44 11.93 -13.24
C ILE A 488 11.52 10.63 -12.41
N GLY A 489 11.34 10.72 -11.09
CA GLY A 489 11.22 9.55 -10.22
C GLY A 489 10.00 8.67 -10.55
N ALA A 490 8.84 9.29 -10.76
CA ALA A 490 7.61 8.59 -11.16
C ALA A 490 7.75 7.87 -12.51
N GLU A 491 8.32 8.56 -13.50
CA GLU A 491 8.58 8.03 -14.84
C GLU A 491 9.55 6.83 -14.79
N LYS A 492 10.67 6.96 -14.06
CA LYS A 492 11.72 5.92 -14.00
C LYS A 492 11.34 4.69 -13.18
N LEU A 493 10.42 4.79 -12.22
CA LEU A 493 9.84 3.63 -11.55
C LEU A 493 8.58 3.07 -12.25
N HIS A 494 8.24 3.59 -13.44
CA HIS A 494 7.06 3.18 -14.21
C HIS A 494 5.76 3.18 -13.37
N MET A 495 5.50 4.28 -12.63
CA MET A 495 4.38 4.32 -11.68
C MET A 495 2.98 4.22 -12.31
N ASP A 496 2.84 4.34 -13.63
CA ASP A 496 1.64 3.94 -14.40
C ASP A 496 1.25 2.46 -14.19
N GLY A 497 2.18 1.64 -13.68
CA GLY A 497 2.02 0.22 -13.37
C GLY A 497 2.29 -0.12 -11.90
N MET A 498 1.62 0.54 -10.95
CA MET A 498 1.80 0.35 -9.49
C MET A 498 1.71 -1.10 -8.98
N ASN A 499 1.21 -2.05 -9.77
CA ASN A 499 1.21 -3.48 -9.42
C ASN A 499 2.60 -4.01 -9.03
N LYS A 500 3.70 -3.53 -9.63
CA LYS A 500 5.05 -4.05 -9.31
C LYS A 500 5.69 -3.49 -8.03
N ILE A 501 5.35 -2.28 -7.57
CA ILE A 501 5.94 -1.72 -6.34
C ILE A 501 5.41 -2.46 -5.09
N ALA A 502 4.22 -3.06 -5.16
CA ALA A 502 3.71 -3.98 -4.15
C ALA A 502 4.46 -5.34 -4.11
N ASP A 503 5.08 -5.73 -5.23
CA ASP A 503 5.88 -6.97 -5.36
C ASP A 503 7.35 -6.76 -4.97
N TYR A 504 7.86 -5.53 -5.08
CA TYR A 504 9.10 -5.09 -4.42
C TYR A 504 8.91 -5.03 -2.89
N ARG A 505 8.74 -6.19 -2.23
CA ARG A 505 8.67 -6.34 -0.76
C ARG A 505 10.07 -6.19 -0.16
N PHE A 506 10.49 -4.93 0.01
CA PHE A 506 11.84 -4.57 0.41
C PHE A 506 12.23 -5.07 1.83
N PRO A 507 13.51 -5.45 2.02
CA PRO A 507 13.98 -6.15 3.21
C PRO A 507 13.75 -5.41 4.53
N THR A 508 13.57 -6.23 5.57
CA THR A 508 12.95 -5.85 6.84
C THR A 508 13.64 -6.61 7.97
N ASN A 509 13.91 -5.94 9.09
CA ASN A 509 14.45 -6.62 10.28
C ASN A 509 13.35 -7.35 11.08
N ASN A 510 12.09 -7.31 10.61
CA ASN A 510 10.98 -7.97 11.25
C ASN A 510 10.98 -9.47 10.94
N LYS A 511 11.40 -10.30 11.90
CA LYS A 511 11.41 -11.77 11.82
C LYS A 511 10.08 -12.38 11.33
N LYS A 512 8.93 -11.79 11.68
CA LYS A 512 7.61 -12.23 11.19
C LYS A 512 7.47 -12.00 9.70
N GLU A 513 7.85 -10.82 9.21
CA GLU A 513 7.75 -10.42 7.80
C GLU A 513 8.75 -11.20 6.92
N ILE A 514 10.00 -11.41 7.40
CA ILE A 514 10.98 -12.33 6.80
C ILE A 514 10.36 -13.72 6.61
N ALA A 515 9.81 -14.29 7.68
CA ALA A 515 9.26 -15.64 7.66
C ALA A 515 8.05 -15.75 6.71
N LEU A 516 7.14 -14.77 6.72
CA LEU A 516 5.98 -14.73 5.82
C LEU A 516 6.38 -14.57 4.35
N ARG A 517 7.45 -13.82 4.05
CA ARG A 517 8.05 -13.74 2.70
C ARG A 517 8.61 -15.10 2.27
N LEU A 518 9.37 -15.77 3.13
CA LEU A 518 9.93 -17.10 2.86
C LEU A 518 8.84 -18.17 2.71
N ALA A 519 7.73 -18.06 3.44
CA ALA A 519 6.61 -18.98 3.33
C ALA A 519 5.78 -18.77 2.05
N GLU A 520 5.73 -17.55 1.52
CA GLU A 520 5.06 -17.25 0.24
C GLU A 520 5.68 -18.03 -0.92
N THR A 521 7.02 -18.03 -1.03
CA THR A 521 7.75 -18.67 -2.14
C THR A 521 7.59 -20.20 -2.21
N ILE A 522 6.97 -20.80 -1.19
CA ILE A 522 6.68 -22.24 -1.09
C ILE A 522 5.19 -22.54 -0.82
N GLY A 523 4.30 -21.54 -0.94
CA GLY A 523 2.85 -21.70 -0.78
C GLY A 523 2.38 -21.96 0.66
N GLN A 524 3.22 -21.69 1.67
CA GLN A 524 2.95 -21.94 3.09
C GLN A 524 2.54 -20.68 3.87
N ARG A 525 2.45 -19.52 3.21
CA ARG A 525 2.14 -18.24 3.88
C ARG A 525 0.90 -18.30 4.76
N LYS A 526 -0.23 -18.80 4.26
CA LYS A 526 -1.49 -18.89 5.03
C LYS A 526 -1.34 -19.73 6.31
N ALA A 527 -0.61 -20.84 6.24
CA ALA A 527 -0.33 -21.69 7.40
C ALA A 527 0.55 -20.94 8.42
N LEU A 528 1.58 -20.24 7.97
CA LEU A 528 2.46 -19.47 8.84
C LEU A 528 1.78 -18.22 9.43
N GLU A 529 0.84 -17.59 8.72
CA GLU A 529 -0.02 -16.53 9.26
C GLU A 529 -0.91 -17.05 10.40
N ARG A 530 -1.54 -18.24 10.27
CA ARG A 530 -2.27 -18.89 11.38
C ARG A 530 -1.36 -19.10 12.59
N LEU A 531 -0.15 -19.61 12.36
CA LEU A 531 0.82 -19.85 13.44
C LEU A 531 1.23 -18.54 14.16
N PHE A 532 1.46 -17.44 13.44
CA PHE A 532 1.79 -16.15 14.04
C PHE A 532 0.61 -15.40 14.67
N ASN A 533 -0.62 -15.74 14.29
CA ASN A 533 -1.82 -15.17 14.89
C ASN A 533 -2.23 -15.92 16.18
N PHE A 534 -1.58 -17.05 16.48
CA PHE A 534 -1.76 -17.74 17.75
C PHE A 534 -1.22 -16.92 18.93
N LYS A 535 -2.09 -16.59 19.89
CA LYS A 535 -1.86 -15.60 20.96
C LYS A 535 -0.58 -15.83 21.77
N ASN A 536 -0.20 -17.08 22.01
CA ASN A 536 0.99 -17.43 22.80
C ASN A 536 2.28 -17.59 21.96
N ALA A 537 2.20 -17.50 20.64
CA ALA A 537 3.38 -17.58 19.76
C ALA A 537 4.11 -16.23 19.68
N GLN A 538 3.40 -15.12 19.87
CA GLN A 538 3.94 -13.74 19.82
C GLN A 538 4.99 -13.44 20.90
N GLY A 539 5.04 -14.23 21.98
CA GLY A 539 6.08 -14.16 23.02
C GLY A 539 7.26 -15.12 22.83
N SER A 540 7.38 -15.79 21.67
CA SER A 540 8.49 -16.72 21.43
C SER A 540 9.76 -16.00 20.99
N HIS A 541 10.87 -16.31 21.66
CA HIS A 541 12.21 -15.88 21.26
C HIS A 541 12.91 -16.86 20.28
N ALA A 542 12.22 -17.92 19.86
CA ALA A 542 12.80 -18.95 19.00
C ALA A 542 13.18 -18.39 17.62
N ASN A 543 14.41 -18.72 17.19
CA ASN A 543 14.94 -18.35 15.87
C ASN A 543 14.47 -19.28 14.75
N PHE A 544 13.82 -20.40 15.10
CA PHE A 544 13.29 -21.37 14.16
C PHE A 544 11.80 -21.59 14.39
N TRP A 545 11.06 -21.66 13.29
CA TRP A 545 9.61 -21.90 13.26
C TRP A 545 9.32 -22.91 12.17
N ALA A 546 8.24 -23.70 12.29
CA ALA A 546 7.97 -24.73 11.30
C ALA A 546 6.49 -24.91 10.92
N ILE A 547 6.27 -25.46 9.73
CA ILE A 547 4.97 -25.88 9.22
C ILE A 547 5.08 -27.34 8.78
N VAL A 548 4.10 -28.16 9.19
CA VAL A 548 3.88 -29.51 8.66
C VAL A 548 2.61 -29.47 7.82
N ASP A 549 2.75 -29.49 6.50
CA ASP A 549 1.63 -29.38 5.55
C ASP A 549 1.07 -30.77 5.21
N PHE A 550 0.01 -31.19 5.90
CA PHE A 550 -0.64 -32.46 5.64
C PHE A 550 -1.55 -32.47 4.39
N ASN A 551 -1.73 -31.33 3.70
CA ASN A 551 -2.31 -31.32 2.36
C ASN A 551 -1.39 -32.03 1.36
N LYS A 552 -0.08 -32.02 1.62
CA LYS A 552 0.93 -32.69 0.78
C LYS A 552 1.03 -34.19 1.07
N PRO A 553 1.27 -35.01 0.02
CA PRO A 553 1.45 -36.44 0.20
C PRO A 553 2.70 -36.74 1.02
N SER A 554 2.70 -37.86 1.75
CA SER A 554 3.84 -38.29 2.57
C SER A 554 5.06 -38.73 1.76
N SER A 555 4.94 -38.84 0.43
CA SER A 555 6.07 -39.02 -0.49
C SER A 555 6.84 -37.72 -0.78
N GLU A 556 6.31 -36.55 -0.42
CA GLU A 556 6.89 -35.24 -0.69
C GLU A 556 7.38 -34.56 0.60
N GLU A 557 8.36 -33.68 0.45
CA GLU A 557 8.80 -32.81 1.53
C GLU A 557 7.67 -31.87 1.95
N ARG A 558 7.30 -31.94 3.22
CA ARG A 558 6.14 -31.24 3.79
C ARG A 558 6.33 -30.78 5.23
N LEU A 559 7.49 -31.03 5.83
CA LEU A 559 7.98 -30.29 6.98
C LEU A 559 8.86 -29.15 6.46
N PHE A 560 8.49 -27.92 6.76
CA PHE A 560 9.22 -26.70 6.42
C PHE A 560 9.74 -26.09 7.71
N ILE A 561 11.05 -25.85 7.81
CA ILE A 561 11.68 -25.17 8.95
C ILE A 561 12.28 -23.86 8.44
N PHE A 562 11.80 -22.74 8.99
CA PHE A 562 12.25 -21.38 8.68
C PHE A 562 13.29 -20.95 9.70
N ASN A 563 14.47 -20.54 9.24
CA ASN A 563 15.52 -19.90 10.02
C ASN A 563 15.38 -18.38 9.90
N LEU A 564 15.06 -17.74 11.02
CA LEU A 564 14.75 -16.31 11.10
C LEU A 564 15.98 -15.44 11.41
N ILE A 565 17.18 -16.02 11.45
CA ILE A 565 18.47 -15.32 11.48
C ILE A 565 19.05 -15.28 10.07
N ASP A 566 19.18 -16.45 9.44
CA ASP A 566 19.85 -16.59 8.13
C ASP A 566 18.89 -16.37 6.93
N GLU A 567 17.71 -15.82 7.19
CA GLU A 567 16.62 -15.56 6.22
C GLU A 567 16.38 -16.72 5.23
N SER A 568 16.39 -17.95 5.72
CA SER A 568 16.32 -19.17 4.88
C SER A 568 15.30 -20.16 5.40
N PHE A 569 14.99 -21.18 4.61
CA PHE A 569 14.20 -22.32 5.05
C PHE A 569 14.77 -23.63 4.50
N LYS A 570 14.45 -24.74 5.17
CA LYS A 570 14.70 -26.10 4.68
C LYS A 570 13.42 -26.91 4.65
N LYS A 571 13.37 -27.89 3.73
CA LYS A 571 12.25 -28.80 3.53
C LYS A 571 12.67 -30.22 3.92
N TYR A 572 11.73 -31.01 4.43
CA TYR A 572 11.98 -32.39 4.87
C TYR A 572 10.76 -33.28 4.65
N LEU A 573 10.99 -34.57 4.43
CA LEU A 573 9.98 -35.61 4.59
C LEU A 573 9.59 -35.76 6.07
N VAL A 574 8.29 -35.91 6.34
CA VAL A 574 7.77 -36.20 7.67
C VAL A 574 6.57 -37.16 7.59
N ALA A 575 6.61 -38.22 8.40
CA ALA A 575 5.52 -39.19 8.51
C ALA A 575 4.32 -38.62 9.27
N HIS A 576 3.15 -39.23 9.05
CA HIS A 576 1.95 -39.04 9.86
C HIS A 576 1.55 -40.36 10.53
N GLY A 577 0.60 -40.32 11.46
CA GLY A 577 0.04 -41.53 12.09
C GLY A 577 -0.65 -42.49 11.12
N LYS A 578 -0.48 -43.80 11.31
CA LYS A 578 -1.00 -44.87 10.44
C LYS A 578 -2.51 -44.84 10.21
N ASN A 579 -3.28 -44.27 11.14
CA ASN A 579 -4.73 -44.12 11.02
C ASN A 579 -5.17 -42.75 10.46
N SER A 580 -4.23 -41.83 10.19
CA SER A 580 -4.55 -40.55 9.55
C SER A 580 -4.80 -40.64 8.05
N GLY A 581 -4.40 -41.73 7.42
CA GLY A 581 -4.57 -41.96 5.98
C GLY A 581 -3.44 -42.82 5.42
N ASP A 582 -3.35 -42.86 4.10
CA ASP A 582 -2.32 -43.59 3.37
C ASP A 582 -1.30 -42.60 2.77
N LYS A 583 -1.25 -42.40 1.44
CA LYS A 583 -0.36 -41.38 0.84
C LYS A 583 -0.67 -39.96 1.35
N TYR A 584 -1.95 -39.62 1.55
CA TYR A 584 -2.40 -38.35 2.10
C TYR A 584 -2.95 -38.54 3.51
N ALA A 585 -2.65 -37.62 4.43
CA ALA A 585 -3.36 -37.54 5.70
C ALA A 585 -4.68 -36.82 5.47
N LYS A 586 -5.79 -37.40 5.94
CA LYS A 586 -7.16 -36.88 5.79
C LYS A 586 -7.97 -36.97 7.08
N THR A 587 -7.54 -37.81 8.02
CA THR A 587 -8.19 -38.04 9.31
C THR A 587 -7.25 -37.62 10.43
N PHE A 588 -7.74 -36.88 11.42
CA PHE A 588 -6.93 -36.40 12.54
C PHE A 588 -7.64 -36.68 13.85
N SER A 589 -6.90 -36.88 14.93
CA SER A 589 -7.49 -37.17 16.24
C SER A 589 -6.59 -36.76 17.39
N ASN A 590 -7.22 -36.28 18.46
CA ASN A 590 -6.61 -36.01 19.76
C ASN A 590 -6.85 -37.17 20.77
N VAL A 591 -7.50 -38.27 20.36
CA VAL A 591 -7.86 -39.38 21.26
C VAL A 591 -6.64 -40.28 21.49
N ASN A 592 -6.44 -40.73 22.73
CA ASN A 592 -5.36 -41.66 23.05
C ASN A 592 -5.55 -43.02 22.37
N GLY A 593 -4.46 -43.66 21.93
CA GLY A 593 -4.49 -44.91 21.16
C GLY A 593 -5.08 -44.80 19.74
N SER A 594 -5.53 -43.63 19.29
CA SER A 594 -6.12 -43.44 17.94
C SER A 594 -5.16 -43.74 16.79
N ASN A 595 -3.85 -43.63 17.03
CA ASN A 595 -2.77 -43.74 16.04
C ASN A 595 -2.87 -42.76 14.85
N CYS A 596 -3.63 -41.67 15.00
CA CYS A 596 -3.69 -40.54 14.06
C CYS A 596 -2.71 -39.45 14.49
N SER A 597 -2.21 -38.67 13.54
CA SER A 597 -1.67 -37.34 13.88
C SER A 597 -2.83 -36.39 14.29
N SER A 598 -2.49 -35.31 14.99
CA SER A 598 -3.40 -34.20 15.32
C SER A 598 -3.00 -32.94 14.55
N LEU A 599 -3.92 -31.99 14.38
CA LEU A 599 -3.68 -30.70 13.74
C LEU A 599 -3.39 -29.60 14.78
N GLY A 600 -3.21 -28.36 14.32
CA GLY A 600 -3.07 -27.18 15.17
C GLY A 600 -1.64 -26.87 15.62
N VAL A 601 -1.52 -25.90 16.53
CA VAL A 601 -0.26 -25.33 17.01
C VAL A 601 0.38 -26.20 18.09
N TYR A 602 1.68 -26.41 17.95
CA TYR A 602 2.55 -27.12 18.88
C TYR A 602 3.68 -26.20 19.34
N LYS A 603 4.18 -26.45 20.55
CA LYS A 603 5.44 -25.91 21.06
C LYS A 603 6.41 -27.04 21.35
N THR A 604 7.69 -26.83 21.11
CA THR A 604 8.73 -27.80 21.43
C THR A 604 9.23 -27.66 22.86
N GLY A 605 9.58 -28.78 23.46
CA GLY A 605 10.09 -28.86 24.83
C GLY A 605 11.50 -29.45 24.89
N GLU A 606 11.65 -30.38 25.82
CA GLU A 606 12.91 -31.04 26.15
C GLU A 606 13.23 -32.24 25.25
N THR A 607 14.52 -32.49 25.00
CA THR A 607 14.98 -33.70 24.32
C THR A 607 15.21 -34.85 25.29
N TYR A 608 15.02 -36.08 24.82
CA TYR A 608 15.36 -37.30 25.58
C TYR A 608 15.86 -38.40 24.64
N ILE A 609 16.46 -39.46 25.20
CA ILE A 609 16.80 -40.67 24.45
C ILE A 609 15.71 -41.72 24.68
N GLY A 610 15.12 -42.23 23.61
CA GLY A 610 14.08 -43.26 23.63
C GLY A 610 14.38 -44.41 22.66
N LYS A 611 13.37 -45.25 22.39
CA LYS A 611 13.50 -46.40 21.47
C LYS A 611 13.88 -46.04 20.02
N HIS A 612 13.76 -44.76 19.66
CA HIS A 612 14.12 -44.19 18.36
C HIS A 612 15.35 -43.26 18.46
N GLY A 613 16.22 -43.46 19.45
CA GLY A 613 17.35 -42.59 19.72
C GLY A 613 16.91 -41.23 20.27
N LYS A 614 17.62 -40.15 19.88
CA LYS A 614 17.32 -38.79 20.32
C LYS A 614 15.96 -38.33 19.75
N SER A 615 15.09 -37.90 20.65
CA SER A 615 13.72 -37.47 20.35
C SER A 615 13.43 -36.13 21.03
N LEU A 616 12.63 -35.28 20.39
CA LEU A 616 12.19 -33.97 20.91
C LEU A 616 10.73 -34.06 21.33
N ARG A 617 10.46 -33.80 22.62
CA ARG A 617 9.09 -33.72 23.14
C ARG A 617 8.43 -32.42 22.69
N ILE A 618 7.12 -32.48 22.54
CA ILE A 618 6.29 -31.39 22.03
C ILE A 618 5.01 -31.30 22.87
N ASP A 619 4.41 -30.12 22.89
CA ASP A 619 3.19 -29.78 23.61
C ASP A 619 2.16 -29.26 22.62
N GLY A 620 0.95 -29.84 22.63
CA GLY A 620 -0.17 -29.32 21.87
C GLY A 620 -0.80 -28.14 22.60
N LEU A 621 -1.05 -27.03 21.88
CA LEU A 621 -1.57 -25.79 22.46
C LEU A 621 -3.04 -25.49 22.08
N GLU A 622 -3.69 -26.40 21.35
CA GLU A 622 -5.09 -26.26 20.88
C GLU A 622 -5.92 -27.50 21.26
N SER A 623 -7.24 -27.39 21.32
CA SER A 623 -8.14 -28.51 21.69
C SER A 623 -8.06 -29.71 20.72
N SER A 624 -7.60 -29.47 19.50
CA SER A 624 -7.30 -30.48 18.47
C SER A 624 -6.04 -31.31 18.75
N ASN A 625 -5.17 -30.88 19.68
CA ASN A 625 -3.89 -31.55 20.00
C ASN A 625 -3.50 -31.56 21.49
N SER A 626 -4.35 -31.09 22.41
CA SER A 626 -4.07 -30.99 23.86
C SER A 626 -3.49 -32.24 24.54
N ASN A 627 -3.77 -33.44 24.04
CA ASN A 627 -3.39 -34.70 24.70
C ASN A 627 -2.03 -35.23 24.22
N VAL A 628 -1.29 -34.46 23.41
CA VAL A 628 -0.01 -34.84 22.76
C VAL A 628 1.01 -35.47 23.72
N ARG A 629 1.16 -34.93 24.94
CA ARG A 629 2.07 -35.47 25.97
C ARG A 629 1.60 -36.83 26.50
N GLU A 630 0.33 -36.97 26.84
CA GLU A 630 -0.28 -38.23 27.31
C GLU A 630 -0.23 -39.33 26.25
N ARG A 631 -0.33 -38.92 24.98
CA ARG A 631 -0.26 -39.76 23.78
C ARG A 631 1.19 -40.09 23.37
N ALA A 632 2.19 -39.59 24.09
CA ALA A 632 3.62 -39.74 23.80
C ALA A 632 4.02 -39.35 22.36
N ILE A 633 3.35 -38.35 21.77
CA ILE A 633 3.65 -37.85 20.42
C ILE A 633 4.89 -36.96 20.47
N VAL A 634 5.89 -37.27 19.65
CA VAL A 634 7.21 -36.61 19.64
C VAL A 634 7.73 -36.43 18.22
N ILE A 635 8.80 -35.65 18.04
CA ILE A 635 9.64 -35.67 16.84
C ILE A 635 10.79 -36.66 17.06
N HIS A 636 11.01 -37.60 16.15
CA HIS A 636 12.07 -38.62 16.27
C HIS A 636 12.56 -39.11 14.89
N SER A 637 13.69 -39.83 14.86
CA SER A 637 14.15 -40.50 13.63
C SER A 637 13.37 -41.79 13.35
N ALA A 638 13.14 -42.10 12.07
CA ALA A 638 12.73 -43.42 11.62
C ALA A 638 13.15 -43.68 10.16
N ASP A 639 13.79 -44.83 9.94
CA ASP A 639 14.34 -45.27 8.65
C ASP A 639 13.25 -45.46 7.57
N TYR A 640 12.00 -45.68 7.99
CA TYR A 640 10.86 -45.79 7.08
C TYR A 640 10.43 -44.46 6.43
N VAL A 641 11.03 -43.34 6.81
CA VAL A 641 10.69 -42.00 6.27
C VAL A 641 11.50 -41.71 5.02
N VAL A 642 11.10 -42.35 3.93
CA VAL A 642 11.67 -42.20 2.56
C VAL A 642 10.53 -41.99 1.55
N PRO A 643 10.74 -41.41 0.36
CA PRO A 643 9.65 -41.05 -0.55
C PRO A 643 8.74 -42.21 -0.97
N ASN A 644 9.31 -43.41 -1.06
CA ASN A 644 8.65 -44.63 -1.54
C ASN A 644 9.07 -45.84 -0.66
N PHE A 645 8.61 -45.86 0.58
CA PHE A 645 8.89 -46.93 1.53
C PHE A 645 8.25 -48.24 1.05
N GLU A 646 9.04 -49.32 0.94
CA GLU A 646 8.60 -50.66 0.52
C GLU A 646 7.78 -50.68 -0.79
N ASN A 647 8.09 -49.78 -1.74
CA ASN A 647 7.36 -49.61 -3.00
C ASN A 647 5.87 -49.20 -2.86
N THR A 648 5.46 -48.68 -1.70
CA THR A 648 4.05 -48.30 -1.42
C THR A 648 3.60 -46.97 -2.05
N GLY A 649 4.48 -46.24 -2.74
CA GLY A 649 4.21 -44.93 -3.34
C GLY A 649 4.14 -43.77 -2.33
N ARG A 650 4.55 -44.02 -1.08
CA ARG A 650 4.54 -43.08 0.05
C ARG A 650 5.64 -43.39 1.08
N ALA A 651 5.84 -42.49 2.04
CA ALA A 651 6.63 -42.81 3.23
C ALA A 651 5.92 -43.81 4.17
N GLY A 652 6.71 -44.42 5.05
CA GLY A 652 6.20 -45.15 6.21
C GLY A 652 5.41 -44.23 7.15
N ARG A 653 4.62 -44.85 8.04
CA ARG A 653 3.67 -44.16 8.91
C ARG A 653 4.00 -44.45 10.38
N SER A 654 3.89 -43.44 11.22
CA SER A 654 4.11 -43.53 12.66
C SER A 654 2.81 -43.93 13.39
N GLU A 655 2.77 -43.78 14.71
CA GLU A 655 1.54 -43.89 15.52
C GLU A 655 0.98 -42.50 15.91
N GLY A 656 1.38 -41.46 15.17
CA GLY A 656 0.95 -40.07 15.33
C GLY A 656 2.12 -39.09 15.37
N CYS A 657 3.29 -39.57 15.78
CA CYS A 657 4.57 -38.84 15.84
C CYS A 657 5.00 -38.24 14.50
N PHE A 658 5.69 -37.10 14.57
CA PHE A 658 6.33 -36.44 13.43
C PHE A 658 7.70 -37.08 13.18
N ALA A 659 7.71 -38.28 12.62
CA ALA A 659 8.96 -39.01 12.35
C ALA A 659 9.63 -38.46 11.08
N VAL A 660 10.96 -38.28 11.14
CA VAL A 660 11.81 -37.82 10.03
C VAL A 660 12.95 -38.83 9.75
N HIS A 661 13.60 -38.75 8.58
CA HIS A 661 14.70 -39.67 8.25
C HIS A 661 15.92 -39.48 9.19
N PRO A 662 16.67 -40.54 9.57
CA PRO A 662 17.82 -40.41 10.47
C PRO A 662 18.88 -39.40 10.02
N SER A 663 19.12 -39.25 8.71
CA SER A 663 20.13 -38.32 8.18
C SER A 663 19.85 -36.84 8.47
N VAL A 664 18.60 -36.47 8.78
CA VAL A 664 18.19 -35.09 9.09
C VAL A 664 17.67 -34.92 10.52
N SER A 665 17.51 -36.01 11.28
CA SER A 665 16.84 -35.99 12.59
C SER A 665 17.54 -35.10 13.61
N ASN A 666 18.87 -35.15 13.67
CA ASN A 666 19.65 -34.28 14.56
C ASN A 666 19.51 -32.81 14.16
N GLU A 667 19.55 -32.46 12.87
CA GLU A 667 19.37 -31.08 12.42
C GLU A 667 17.96 -30.57 12.77
N VAL A 668 16.92 -31.35 12.45
CA VAL A 668 15.52 -30.99 12.76
C VAL A 668 15.32 -30.77 14.26
N ILE A 669 15.90 -31.64 15.11
CA ILE A 669 15.80 -31.52 16.57
C ILE A 669 16.59 -30.32 17.10
N GLU A 670 17.83 -30.08 16.63
CA GLU A 670 18.64 -28.95 17.11
C GLU A 670 18.12 -27.59 16.64
N ASN A 671 17.52 -27.51 15.45
CA ASN A 671 16.85 -26.28 15.00
C ASN A 671 15.57 -26.03 15.81
N LEU A 672 14.78 -27.08 16.12
CA LEU A 672 13.45 -26.91 16.73
C LEU A 672 13.40 -27.01 18.25
N LYS A 673 14.44 -27.45 18.96
CA LYS A 673 14.45 -27.50 20.44
C LYS A 673 14.27 -26.10 21.07
N GLU A 674 14.17 -26.06 22.40
CA GLU A 674 14.24 -24.83 23.20
C GLU A 674 13.08 -23.83 22.94
N GLY A 675 11.90 -24.32 22.58
CA GLY A 675 10.65 -23.52 22.58
C GLY A 675 10.20 -22.96 21.24
N SER A 676 10.70 -23.51 20.13
CA SER A 676 10.14 -23.26 18.79
C SER A 676 8.66 -23.62 18.71
N TYR A 677 7.94 -22.93 17.83
CA TYR A 677 6.53 -23.18 17.55
C TYR A 677 6.40 -23.77 16.15
N PHE A 678 5.49 -24.72 16.00
CA PHE A 678 5.13 -25.23 14.68
C PHE A 678 3.64 -25.54 14.55
N LEU A 679 3.14 -25.52 13.31
CA LEU A 679 1.75 -25.82 12.99
C LEU A 679 1.69 -27.12 12.19
N ALA A 680 0.84 -28.06 12.60
CA ALA A 680 0.40 -29.14 11.71
C ALA A 680 -0.89 -28.70 11.01
N TRP A 681 -0.84 -28.54 9.69
CA TRP A 681 -1.82 -27.83 8.88
C TRP A 681 -2.52 -28.75 7.88
N TYR A 682 -3.82 -28.54 7.70
CA TYR A 682 -4.63 -29.17 6.65
C TYR A 682 -5.74 -28.18 6.24
N GLN A 683 -6.12 -28.14 4.96
CA GLN A 683 -7.17 -27.23 4.48
C GLN A 683 -8.53 -27.65 5.07
N GLY A 684 -8.99 -26.89 6.05
CA GLY A 684 -10.16 -27.19 6.89
C GLY A 684 -9.95 -26.87 8.39
N ASP A 685 -8.72 -26.56 8.80
CA ASP A 685 -8.28 -26.16 10.16
C ASP A 685 -7.90 -24.66 10.27
#